data_AF-A0AAV6NDL8-F1
#
_entry.id   AF-A0AAV6NDL8-F1
#
_cell.length_a   1.000
_cell.length_b   1.000
_cell.length_c   1.000
_cell.angle_alpha   90.00
_cell.angle_beta   90.00
_cell.angle_gamma   90.00
#
_symmetry.space_group_name_H-M   'P 1'
#
loop_
_entity.id
_entity.type
_entity.pdbx_description
1 polymer ?
#
loop_
_entity_poly.entity_id
_entity_poly.type
_entity_poly.pdbx_seq_one_letter_code
_entity_poly.pdbx_strand_id
1 'polypeptide(L)'
;MALIFTIPLLFLLALIFRLRRKLPYPPGPRGLPFLGNMLMMDQLTHRGLAKLAKRYGGIFHMRMGFLHMVTISNPDMARQVLQVHDNICSNRPVTIAISYLTYDQADMAFAHYGPFWRQMRKLCVMKLFSRKRAESWASVRDEVDSTVRHVATQLGTVVNVGERVFELTMNIIYRAAFGTSTVQGQDEFIKILQEFSKLFGAFNIADFIPNLSWIDPQGLNNRLVKARQSLDKFIDTIIDEHMEKKRIRKLSNVKDDEIETDMVDELVAFYDEQVSVNELDDSQNGIKLNRDNIKAIIMRSRRRCEGTAMGAIVLDLQPGLGLGPFNLGMPICEAFAQIEQRPNIYDVVHVKYFDEEPLKLDIVISFPDHGFHLRFDPWSQRLRLIEIFDVKRLQMRYATSLIGGPSNLATFVAVYALFGPTFPGINDRDRSVYTLFYPGLSFAFPIPSQYSDCCHDGEAELPLEFPDGTTPVACRVSIFDSSTVKKVGVGALMDKASAPPLPAGSLYMEEVHVKLGDELYFAVGGQHIPFGASPQDIWTELGRPCGIHQKQVDQMVIHSALDPRPRTTLCGDYFYNYFTRGLDILFDGQTHKIKKFVLHTNYPGHADFNSYIKCNFVIHVSGSFDETNCKNSITPSTKWEDVKEILGDCGRAAIQTQGSTNNPFGSTFVYGYQNVAFEVMKNGYIATVTLFKS
;
A
#
# COMPACT_ATOMS: atom_id res chain seq x y z
N MET A 1 -70.88 -2.91 0.81
CA MET A 1 -70.00 -2.59 -0.34
C MET A 1 -68.51 -2.79 -0.03
N ALA A 2 -67.94 -2.28 1.08
CA ALA A 2 -66.51 -2.45 1.38
C ALA A 2 -66.05 -3.91 1.62
N LEU A 3 -66.89 -4.77 2.19
CA LEU A 3 -66.59 -6.20 2.41
C LEU A 3 -66.51 -7.03 1.11
N ILE A 4 -67.21 -6.60 0.05
CA ILE A 4 -67.28 -7.33 -1.22
C ILE A 4 -65.98 -7.16 -2.02
N PHE A 5 -65.26 -6.04 -1.86
CA PHE A 5 -63.99 -5.78 -2.55
C PHE A 5 -62.75 -6.19 -1.75
N THR A 6 -62.86 -6.30 -0.42
CA THR A 6 -61.72 -6.66 0.44
C THR A 6 -61.37 -8.15 0.36
N ILE A 7 -62.36 -9.03 0.27
CA ILE A 7 -62.14 -10.50 0.18
C ILE A 7 -61.45 -10.89 -1.14
N PRO A 8 -61.89 -10.41 -2.33
CA PRO A 8 -61.20 -10.68 -3.59
C PRO A 8 -59.80 -10.06 -3.64
N LEU A 9 -59.60 -8.86 -3.07
CA LEU A 9 -58.30 -8.21 -3.01
C LEU A 9 -57.31 -8.99 -2.13
N LEU A 10 -57.76 -9.47 -0.96
CA LEU A 10 -56.96 -10.33 -0.08
C LEU A 10 -56.65 -11.68 -0.74
N PHE A 11 -57.60 -12.26 -1.48
CA PHE A 11 -57.40 -13.50 -2.23
C PHE A 11 -56.42 -13.31 -3.39
N LEU A 12 -56.54 -12.22 -4.15
CA LEU A 12 -55.62 -11.85 -5.23
C LEU A 12 -54.22 -11.61 -4.69
N LEU A 13 -54.09 -10.87 -3.58
CA LEU A 13 -52.81 -10.69 -2.88
C LEU A 13 -52.24 -12.04 -2.46
N ALA A 14 -53.02 -12.91 -1.81
CA ALA A 14 -52.58 -14.24 -1.40
C ALA A 14 -52.15 -15.12 -2.59
N LEU A 15 -52.83 -15.04 -3.73
CA LEU A 15 -52.48 -15.74 -4.96
C LEU A 15 -51.15 -15.22 -5.55
N ILE A 16 -50.98 -13.89 -5.61
CA ILE A 16 -49.72 -13.26 -6.02
C ILE A 16 -48.58 -13.66 -5.07
N PHE A 17 -48.85 -13.77 -3.77
CA PHE A 17 -47.87 -14.24 -2.78
C PHE A 17 -47.47 -15.71 -2.98
N ARG A 18 -48.41 -16.58 -3.36
CA ARG A 18 -48.12 -18.00 -3.67
C ARG A 18 -47.40 -18.18 -5.01
N LEU A 19 -47.65 -17.30 -5.99
CA LEU A 19 -47.06 -17.35 -7.32
C LEU A 19 -45.66 -16.69 -7.41
N ARG A 20 -45.26 -15.89 -6.40
CA ARG A 20 -43.91 -15.33 -6.34
C ARG A 20 -42.90 -16.45 -6.13
N ARG A 21 -42.16 -16.78 -7.19
CA ARG A 21 -41.01 -17.70 -7.17
C ARG A 21 -40.05 -17.28 -6.05
N LYS A 22 -39.65 -18.23 -5.20
CA LYS A 22 -38.58 -18.02 -4.22
C LYS A 22 -37.27 -17.85 -5.00
N LEU A 23 -36.84 -16.62 -5.17
CA LEU A 23 -35.46 -16.35 -5.57
C LEU A 23 -34.53 -16.91 -4.48
N PRO A 24 -33.37 -17.48 -4.85
CA PRO A 24 -32.45 -18.13 -3.92
C PRO A 24 -31.71 -17.06 -3.11
N TYR A 25 -32.39 -16.47 -2.12
CA TYR A 25 -31.78 -15.56 -1.16
C TYR A 25 -31.24 -16.33 0.05
N PRO A 26 -30.18 -15.80 0.71
CA PRO A 26 -29.75 -16.27 2.02
C PRO A 26 -30.92 -16.34 3.03
N PRO A 27 -30.81 -17.17 4.08
CA PRO A 27 -31.82 -17.21 5.14
C PRO A 27 -31.99 -15.83 5.79
N GLY A 28 -33.13 -15.54 6.43
CA GLY A 28 -33.31 -14.25 7.09
C GLY A 28 -34.71 -14.01 7.65
N PRO A 29 -34.92 -12.87 8.33
CA PRO A 29 -36.20 -12.53 8.93
C PRO A 29 -37.30 -12.41 7.88
N ARG A 30 -38.47 -12.99 8.19
CA ARG A 30 -39.66 -12.92 7.33
C ARG A 30 -40.30 -11.55 7.45
N GLY A 31 -40.21 -10.77 6.38
CA GLY A 31 -40.84 -9.47 6.28
C GLY A 31 -42.31 -9.54 5.86
N LEU A 32 -43.06 -8.48 6.16
CA LEU A 32 -44.43 -8.27 5.71
C LEU A 32 -44.52 -8.01 4.20
N PRO A 33 -45.68 -8.27 3.57
CA PRO A 33 -46.05 -7.73 2.27
C PRO A 33 -45.67 -6.25 2.07
N PHE A 34 -44.91 -5.95 1.00
CA PHE A 34 -44.48 -4.60 0.58
C PHE A 34 -43.56 -3.82 1.53
N LEU A 35 -43.80 -3.86 2.84
CA LEU A 35 -42.96 -3.23 3.87
C LEU A 35 -41.68 -4.02 4.16
N GLY A 36 -41.68 -5.34 3.93
CA GLY A 36 -40.58 -6.19 4.34
C GLY A 36 -40.37 -6.16 5.86
N ASN A 37 -39.13 -5.94 6.29
CA ASN A 37 -38.66 -5.89 7.66
C ASN A 37 -38.54 -4.44 8.18
N MET A 38 -39.27 -3.47 7.61
CA MET A 38 -39.19 -2.07 8.08
C MET A 38 -39.62 -1.88 9.55
N LEU A 39 -40.41 -2.79 10.13
CA LEU A 39 -40.81 -2.70 11.54
C LEU A 39 -39.66 -2.95 12.54
N MET A 40 -38.53 -3.49 12.09
CA MET A 40 -37.33 -3.71 12.94
C MET A 40 -36.22 -2.69 12.66
N MET A 41 -36.56 -1.53 12.07
CA MET A 41 -35.59 -0.49 11.68
C MET A 41 -34.76 0.01 12.87
N ASP A 42 -35.40 0.17 14.02
CA ASP A 42 -34.81 0.55 15.31
C ASP A 42 -33.76 -0.45 15.81
N GLN A 43 -33.89 -1.72 15.38
CA GLN A 43 -32.99 -2.81 15.74
C GLN A 43 -31.84 -2.98 14.74
N LEU A 44 -31.77 -2.23 13.64
CA LEU A 44 -30.71 -2.33 12.62
C LEU A 44 -29.40 -1.63 13.00
N THR A 45 -29.10 -1.55 14.30
CA THR A 45 -27.76 -1.17 14.78
C THR A 45 -26.76 -2.29 14.51
N HIS A 46 -25.47 -1.98 14.50
CA HIS A 46 -24.40 -3.00 14.37
C HIS A 46 -24.56 -4.15 15.38
N ARG A 47 -25.04 -3.86 16.61
CA ARG A 47 -25.33 -4.87 17.64
C ARG A 47 -26.54 -5.74 17.31
N GLY A 48 -27.62 -5.14 16.81
CA GLY A 48 -28.82 -5.88 16.42
C GLY A 48 -28.60 -6.75 15.18
N LEU A 49 -27.87 -6.22 14.19
CA LEU A 49 -27.42 -6.98 13.02
C LEU A 49 -26.55 -8.17 13.42
N ALA A 50 -25.62 -7.99 14.37
CA ALA A 50 -24.80 -9.09 14.90
C ALA A 50 -25.64 -10.18 15.60
N LYS A 51 -26.69 -9.81 16.33
CA LYS A 51 -27.63 -10.77 16.94
C LYS A 51 -28.40 -11.56 15.88
N LEU A 52 -28.85 -10.90 14.82
CA LEU A 52 -29.52 -11.55 13.69
C LEU A 52 -28.55 -12.46 12.92
N ALA A 53 -27.31 -12.02 12.70
CA ALA A 53 -26.29 -12.85 12.06
C ALA A 53 -26.01 -14.14 12.82
N LYS A 54 -25.94 -14.09 14.17
CA LYS A 54 -25.82 -15.30 15.00
C LYS A 54 -27.00 -16.27 14.80
N ARG A 55 -28.21 -15.75 14.57
CA ARG A 55 -29.42 -16.56 14.36
C ARG A 55 -29.48 -17.19 12.97
N TYR A 56 -28.99 -16.49 11.95
CA TYR A 56 -29.15 -16.89 10.54
C TYR A 56 -27.86 -17.39 9.87
N GLY A 57 -26.75 -17.52 10.61
CA GLY A 57 -25.54 -18.19 10.12
C GLY A 57 -24.52 -17.27 9.45
N GLY A 58 -24.41 -16.01 9.89
CA GLY A 58 -23.35 -15.08 9.45
C GLY A 58 -23.55 -14.44 8.08
N ILE A 59 -24.45 -14.94 7.23
CA ILE A 59 -24.95 -14.26 6.04
C ILE A 59 -26.47 -14.36 6.02
N PHE A 60 -27.15 -13.23 5.91
CA PHE A 60 -28.61 -13.25 5.91
C PHE A 60 -29.24 -12.14 5.10
N HIS A 61 -30.41 -12.41 4.56
CA HIS A 61 -31.17 -11.52 3.71
C HIS A 61 -32.30 -10.84 4.48
N MET A 62 -32.51 -9.56 4.21
CA MET A 62 -33.69 -8.84 4.66
C MET A 62 -34.17 -7.89 3.57
N ARG A 63 -35.46 -7.64 3.56
CA ARG A 63 -36.08 -6.67 2.66
C ARG A 63 -36.51 -5.44 3.45
N MET A 64 -36.21 -4.24 2.98
CA MET A 64 -36.66 -2.96 3.55
C MET A 64 -37.47 -2.22 2.51
N GLY A 65 -38.81 -2.25 2.62
CA GLY A 65 -39.68 -1.75 1.57
C GLY A 65 -39.46 -2.54 0.27
N PHE A 66 -38.97 -1.89 -0.78
CA PHE A 66 -38.56 -2.53 -2.04
C PHE A 66 -37.06 -2.84 -2.13
N LEU A 67 -36.26 -2.41 -1.17
CA LEU A 67 -34.81 -2.58 -1.16
C LEU A 67 -34.42 -3.94 -0.56
N HIS A 68 -33.53 -4.66 -1.23
CA HIS A 68 -32.96 -5.92 -0.74
C HIS A 68 -31.61 -5.66 -0.08
N MET A 69 -31.48 -6.07 1.18
CA MET A 69 -30.24 -5.96 1.94
C MET A 69 -29.73 -7.34 2.29
N VAL A 70 -28.43 -7.55 2.11
CA VAL A 70 -27.73 -8.74 2.57
C VAL A 70 -26.73 -8.29 3.61
N THR A 71 -26.84 -8.83 4.81
CA THR A 71 -25.90 -8.56 5.90
C THR A 71 -24.88 -9.67 5.96
N ILE A 72 -23.61 -9.27 6.04
CA ILE A 72 -22.46 -10.17 6.11
C ILE A 72 -21.78 -9.95 7.45
N SER A 73 -21.53 -11.03 8.16
CA SER A 73 -20.91 -11.03 9.49
C SER A 73 -19.99 -12.23 9.68
N ASN A 74 -19.61 -12.89 8.59
CA ASN A 74 -18.60 -13.95 8.54
C ASN A 74 -17.37 -13.40 7.78
N PRO A 75 -16.14 -13.53 8.31
CA PRO A 75 -14.92 -13.12 7.60
C PRO A 75 -14.77 -13.73 6.21
N ASP A 76 -15.10 -15.01 6.01
CA ASP A 76 -14.96 -15.67 4.71
C ASP A 76 -15.88 -15.05 3.65
N MET A 77 -17.12 -14.72 4.05
CA MET A 77 -18.09 -14.07 3.17
C MET A 77 -17.75 -12.60 2.96
N ALA A 78 -17.19 -11.92 3.96
CA ALA A 78 -16.68 -10.56 3.79
C ALA A 78 -15.53 -10.53 2.77
N ARG A 79 -14.62 -11.53 2.80
CA ARG A 79 -13.56 -11.70 1.80
C ARG A 79 -14.12 -11.90 0.40
N GLN A 80 -15.14 -12.74 0.25
CA GLN A 80 -15.81 -12.96 -1.04
C GLN A 80 -16.37 -11.65 -1.61
N VAL A 81 -17.01 -10.82 -0.78
CA VAL A 81 -17.66 -9.58 -1.24
C VAL A 81 -16.70 -8.41 -1.42
N LEU A 82 -15.69 -8.28 -0.55
CA LEU A 82 -14.78 -7.12 -0.54
C LEU A 82 -13.49 -7.34 -1.33
N GLN A 83 -13.12 -8.58 -1.67
CA GLN A 83 -11.91 -8.89 -2.44
C GLN A 83 -12.22 -9.65 -3.74
N VAL A 84 -12.92 -10.79 -3.66
CA VAL A 84 -13.13 -11.67 -4.83
C VAL A 84 -14.12 -11.05 -5.83
N HIS A 85 -15.16 -10.41 -5.33
CA HIS A 85 -16.21 -9.76 -6.13
C HIS A 85 -16.24 -8.24 -5.94
N ASP A 86 -15.09 -7.65 -5.59
CA ASP A 86 -14.95 -6.22 -5.29
C ASP A 86 -15.46 -5.34 -6.43
N ASN A 87 -15.19 -5.69 -7.68
CA ASN A 87 -15.60 -4.94 -8.86
C ASN A 87 -17.13 -4.82 -8.98
N ILE A 88 -17.87 -5.85 -8.54
CA ILE A 88 -19.35 -5.88 -8.58
C ILE A 88 -19.93 -5.21 -7.33
N CYS A 89 -19.27 -5.36 -6.18
CA CYS A 89 -19.74 -4.89 -4.88
C CYS A 89 -19.16 -3.54 -4.43
N SER A 90 -18.40 -2.85 -5.30
CA SER A 90 -17.72 -1.59 -5.00
C SER A 90 -18.67 -0.38 -4.96
N ASN A 91 -19.83 -0.47 -5.61
CA ASN A 91 -20.81 0.62 -5.65
C ASN A 91 -21.48 0.86 -4.29
N ARG A 92 -21.85 2.11 -4.03
CA ARG A 92 -22.56 2.52 -2.81
C ARG A 92 -24.06 2.65 -3.08
N PRO A 93 -24.92 2.25 -2.14
CA PRO A 93 -26.35 2.51 -2.25
C PRO A 93 -26.58 4.02 -2.18
N VAL A 94 -27.36 4.54 -3.13
CA VAL A 94 -27.62 5.97 -3.27
C VAL A 94 -28.96 6.27 -2.60
N THR A 95 -28.91 7.02 -1.49
CA THR A 95 -30.11 7.61 -0.90
C THR A 95 -30.38 8.99 -1.50
N ILE A 96 -31.60 9.48 -1.36
CA ILE A 96 -31.98 10.84 -1.79
C ILE A 96 -31.10 11.88 -1.11
N ALA A 97 -30.81 11.71 0.18
CA ALA A 97 -29.90 12.59 0.92
C ALA A 97 -28.48 12.57 0.34
N ILE A 98 -27.97 11.39 -0.05
CA ILE A 98 -26.66 11.24 -0.69
C ILE A 98 -26.64 11.95 -2.04
N SER A 99 -27.54 11.60 -2.97
CA SER A 99 -27.55 12.23 -4.29
C SER A 99 -27.69 13.76 -4.16
N TYR A 100 -28.56 14.25 -3.29
CA TYR A 100 -28.79 15.69 -3.17
C TYR A 100 -27.64 16.47 -2.51
N LEU A 101 -27.09 15.98 -1.40
CA LEU A 101 -26.04 16.68 -0.64
C LEU A 101 -24.63 16.52 -1.23
N THR A 102 -24.42 15.53 -2.11
CA THR A 102 -23.10 15.21 -2.69
C THR A 102 -23.02 15.56 -4.19
N TYR A 103 -23.89 16.46 -4.65
CA TYR A 103 -23.94 16.94 -6.03
C TYR A 103 -24.05 15.79 -7.04
N ASP A 104 -25.04 14.92 -6.82
CA ASP A 104 -25.28 13.71 -7.58
C ASP A 104 -24.07 12.75 -7.61
N GLN A 105 -23.49 12.51 -6.42
CA GLN A 105 -22.34 11.62 -6.24
C GLN A 105 -21.07 12.10 -6.95
N ALA A 106 -20.91 13.42 -7.07
CA ALA A 106 -19.67 14.05 -7.52
C ALA A 106 -18.53 13.99 -6.49
N ASP A 107 -18.75 13.35 -5.33
CA ASP A 107 -17.74 13.08 -4.31
C ASP A 107 -16.95 11.78 -4.58
N MET A 108 -15.99 11.42 -3.72
CA MET A 108 -15.31 10.11 -3.77
C MET A 108 -15.92 9.05 -2.83
N ALA A 109 -16.79 9.44 -1.90
CA ALA A 109 -17.33 8.54 -0.86
C ALA A 109 -18.49 7.66 -1.38
N PHE A 110 -19.34 8.24 -2.21
CA PHE A 110 -20.57 7.69 -2.74
C PHE A 110 -20.58 7.58 -4.27
N ALA A 111 -19.61 8.19 -4.97
CA ALA A 111 -19.41 7.95 -6.40
C ALA A 111 -19.33 6.46 -6.71
N HIS A 112 -20.00 6.07 -7.79
CA HIS A 112 -19.83 4.77 -8.40
C HIS A 112 -18.38 4.55 -8.83
N TYR A 113 -17.95 3.31 -8.69
CA TYR A 113 -16.61 2.92 -9.10
C TYR A 113 -16.46 3.09 -10.62
N GLY A 114 -15.43 3.83 -11.04
CA GLY A 114 -15.20 4.15 -12.44
C GLY A 114 -14.03 5.12 -12.64
N PRO A 115 -13.80 5.59 -13.88
CA PRO A 115 -12.71 6.52 -14.20
C PRO A 115 -12.73 7.78 -13.32
N PHE A 116 -13.92 8.34 -13.08
CA PHE A 116 -14.14 9.48 -12.19
C PHE A 116 -13.60 9.25 -10.79
N TRP A 117 -14.08 8.19 -10.14
CA TRP A 117 -13.66 7.84 -8.79
C TRP A 117 -12.14 7.57 -8.70
N ARG A 118 -11.56 6.89 -9.70
CA ARG A 118 -10.11 6.59 -9.74
C ARG A 118 -9.27 7.85 -9.89
N GLN A 119 -9.65 8.76 -10.79
CA GLN A 119 -8.96 10.03 -10.99
C GLN A 119 -9.06 10.92 -9.74
N MET A 120 -10.26 10.99 -9.14
CA MET A 120 -10.49 11.73 -7.91
C MET A 120 -9.64 11.20 -6.74
N ARG A 121 -9.56 9.86 -6.62
CA ARG A 121 -8.73 9.20 -5.61
C ARG A 121 -7.24 9.48 -5.83
N LYS A 122 -6.77 9.44 -7.08
CA LYS A 122 -5.38 9.77 -7.44
C LYS A 122 -5.05 11.22 -7.07
N LEU A 123 -5.92 12.17 -7.41
CA LEU A 123 -5.78 13.59 -7.06
C LEU A 123 -5.68 13.78 -5.55
N CYS A 124 -6.61 13.18 -4.79
CA CYS A 124 -6.60 13.26 -3.34
C CYS A 124 -5.29 12.72 -2.74
N VAL A 125 -4.81 11.57 -3.21
CA VAL A 125 -3.58 10.95 -2.67
C VAL A 125 -2.32 11.75 -3.06
N MET A 126 -2.23 12.20 -4.31
CA MET A 126 -1.02 12.84 -4.84
C MET A 126 -0.88 14.31 -4.45
N LYS A 127 -1.99 15.02 -4.31
CA LYS A 127 -2.03 16.46 -4.06
C LYS A 127 -2.52 16.73 -2.63
N LEU A 128 -3.73 16.25 -2.31
CA LEU A 128 -4.40 16.54 -1.03
C LEU A 128 -3.75 15.95 0.23
N PHE A 129 -3.24 14.72 0.13
CA PHE A 129 -2.70 13.97 1.26
C PHE A 129 -1.22 13.61 1.11
N SER A 130 -0.52 14.28 0.19
CA SER A 130 0.91 14.04 -0.06
C SER A 130 1.79 14.69 1.02
N ARG A 131 2.90 14.02 1.32
CA ARG A 131 3.88 14.41 2.36
C ARG A 131 4.62 15.73 2.06
N LYS A 132 4.47 16.30 0.86
CA LYS A 132 5.07 17.59 0.48
C LYS A 132 4.56 18.76 1.33
N ARG A 133 3.44 18.61 2.05
CA ARG A 133 2.94 19.59 3.04
C ARG A 133 3.58 19.40 4.41
N ALA A 134 4.88 19.64 4.53
CA ALA A 134 5.59 19.57 5.81
C ALA A 134 5.04 20.59 6.84
N GLU A 135 4.52 21.72 6.38
CA GLU A 135 3.92 22.79 7.19
C GLU A 135 2.54 22.40 7.78
N SER A 136 1.79 21.51 7.11
CA SER A 136 0.52 20.95 7.61
C SER A 136 0.69 20.12 8.89
N TRP A 137 1.87 19.55 9.16
CA TRP A 137 2.12 18.80 10.39
C TRP A 137 2.62 19.70 11.53
N ALA A 138 3.22 20.85 11.21
CA ALA A 138 3.54 21.87 12.21
C ALA A 138 2.26 22.49 12.77
N SER A 139 1.32 22.86 11.89
CA SER A 139 0.01 23.37 12.31
C SER A 139 -0.80 22.37 13.14
N VAL A 140 -0.75 21.06 12.81
CA VAL A 140 -1.37 20.02 13.64
C VAL A 140 -0.75 19.96 15.04
N ARG A 141 0.58 20.08 15.16
CA ARG A 141 1.26 20.10 16.47
C ARG A 141 0.87 21.35 17.26
N ASP A 142 0.78 22.50 16.61
CA ASP A 142 0.35 23.75 17.26
C ASP A 142 -1.06 23.64 17.85
N GLU A 143 -2.01 23.05 17.12
CA GLU A 143 -3.39 22.84 17.60
C GLU A 143 -3.44 21.86 18.79
N VAL A 144 -2.66 20.78 18.72
CA VAL A 144 -2.52 19.82 19.83
C VAL A 144 -1.94 20.51 21.05
N ASP A 145 -0.85 21.25 20.90
CA ASP A 145 -0.20 21.97 22.01
C ASP A 145 -1.12 23.05 22.61
N SER A 146 -1.88 23.76 21.77
CA SER A 146 -2.89 24.73 22.20
C SER A 146 -3.97 24.06 23.05
N THR A 147 -4.49 22.92 22.60
CA THR A 147 -5.50 22.14 23.32
C THR A 147 -4.96 21.62 24.65
N VAL A 148 -3.73 21.09 24.68
CA VAL A 148 -3.07 20.63 25.90
C VAL A 148 -2.88 21.78 26.89
N ARG A 149 -2.43 22.95 26.42
CA ARG A 149 -2.30 24.16 27.25
C ARG A 149 -3.66 24.60 27.82
N HIS A 150 -4.72 24.54 27.02
CA HIS A 150 -6.08 24.89 27.47
C HIS A 150 -6.63 23.91 28.50
N VAL A 151 -6.32 22.62 28.40
CA VAL A 151 -6.68 21.64 29.43
C VAL A 151 -5.84 21.83 30.69
N ALA A 152 -4.55 22.15 30.54
CA ALA A 152 -3.65 22.41 31.67
C ALA A 152 -4.06 23.64 32.50
N THR A 153 -4.69 24.64 31.90
CA THR A 153 -5.23 25.80 32.65
C THR A 153 -6.50 25.48 33.44
N GLN A 154 -7.12 24.33 33.22
CA GLN A 154 -8.37 23.88 33.86
C GLN A 154 -8.13 22.89 35.01
N LEU A 155 -6.92 22.88 35.59
CA LEU A 155 -6.55 22.01 36.72
C LEU A 155 -7.57 22.07 37.87
N GLY A 156 -8.07 20.90 38.29
CA GLY A 156 -9.05 20.76 39.37
C GLY A 156 -10.52 20.89 38.93
N THR A 157 -10.81 21.08 37.65
CA THR A 157 -12.18 21.14 37.11
C THR A 157 -12.52 19.93 36.22
N VAL A 158 -13.81 19.59 36.11
CA VAL A 158 -14.28 18.49 35.26
C VAL A 158 -14.31 18.97 33.80
N VAL A 159 -13.62 18.26 32.91
CA VAL A 159 -13.52 18.59 31.47
C VAL A 159 -14.16 17.49 30.63
N ASN A 160 -14.95 17.89 29.63
CA ASN A 160 -15.50 16.96 28.63
C ASN A 160 -14.46 16.65 27.54
N VAL A 161 -13.73 15.55 27.70
CA VAL A 161 -12.68 15.14 26.75
C VAL A 161 -13.23 14.91 25.34
N GLY A 162 -14.45 14.39 25.20
CA GLY A 162 -15.04 14.14 23.88
C GLY A 162 -15.25 15.43 23.09
N GLU A 163 -15.69 16.50 23.77
CA GLU A 163 -15.86 17.82 23.18
C GLU A 163 -14.52 18.46 22.80
N ARG A 164 -13.49 18.32 23.66
CA ARG A 164 -12.14 18.85 23.38
C ARG A 164 -11.47 18.14 22.21
N VAL A 165 -11.58 16.82 22.12
CA VAL A 165 -11.05 16.04 21.00
C VAL A 165 -11.79 16.37 19.71
N PHE A 166 -13.11 16.58 19.79
CA PHE A 166 -13.91 17.02 18.65
C PHE A 166 -13.46 18.40 18.17
N GLU A 167 -13.34 19.38 19.06
CA GLU A 167 -12.87 20.73 18.78
C GLU A 167 -11.47 20.75 18.15
N LEU A 168 -10.52 20.02 18.75
CA LEU A 168 -9.16 19.82 18.21
C LEU A 168 -9.19 19.23 16.79
N THR A 169 -9.97 18.18 16.58
CA THR A 169 -10.10 17.54 15.26
C THR A 169 -10.69 18.53 14.24
N MET A 170 -11.60 19.40 14.67
CA MET A 170 -12.18 20.44 13.84
C MET A 170 -11.17 21.50 13.47
N ASN A 171 -10.40 22.02 14.42
CA ASN A 171 -9.37 23.02 14.15
C ASN A 171 -8.34 22.50 13.15
N ILE A 172 -7.88 21.25 13.34
CA ILE A 172 -6.92 20.59 12.45
C ILE A 172 -7.48 20.50 11.03
N ILE A 173 -8.71 20.00 10.86
CA ILE A 173 -9.33 19.85 9.54
C ILE A 173 -9.57 21.21 8.91
N TYR A 174 -10.06 22.18 9.67
CA TYR A 174 -10.36 23.52 9.18
C TYR A 174 -9.09 24.23 8.68
N ARG A 175 -8.02 24.18 9.47
CA ARG A 175 -6.73 24.77 9.11
C ARG A 175 -6.06 24.05 7.93
N ALA A 176 -6.14 22.72 7.87
CA ALA A 176 -5.61 21.94 6.76
C ALA A 176 -6.42 22.13 5.45
N ALA A 177 -7.73 22.35 5.56
CA ALA A 177 -8.62 22.51 4.43
C ALA A 177 -8.63 23.95 3.87
N PHE A 178 -8.61 24.96 4.75
CA PHE A 178 -8.94 26.36 4.44
C PHE A 178 -7.87 27.38 4.87
N GLY A 179 -6.70 26.92 5.36
CA GLY A 179 -5.53 27.75 5.63
C GLY A 179 -5.65 28.79 6.75
N THR A 180 -6.83 28.98 7.34
CA THR A 180 -7.11 30.07 8.30
C THR A 180 -7.40 29.53 9.70
N SER A 181 -6.88 30.21 10.72
CA SER A 181 -7.13 29.95 12.16
C SER A 181 -8.21 30.85 12.76
N THR A 182 -8.86 31.69 11.94
CA THR A 182 -9.90 32.61 12.42
C THR A 182 -11.19 31.86 12.76
N VAL A 183 -11.61 32.00 14.01
CA VAL A 183 -12.86 31.45 14.60
C VAL A 183 -14.12 31.88 13.82
N GLN A 184 -14.05 32.99 13.07
CA GLN A 184 -15.15 33.47 12.21
C GLN A 184 -15.40 32.49 11.05
N GLY A 185 -16.49 31.73 11.17
CA GLY A 185 -16.95 30.76 10.15
C GLY A 185 -16.88 29.31 10.62
N GLN A 186 -16.04 28.99 11.62
CA GLN A 186 -15.87 27.62 12.11
C GLN A 186 -17.14 27.07 12.77
N ASP A 187 -17.81 27.87 13.61
CA ASP A 187 -19.08 27.49 14.24
C ASP A 187 -20.20 27.28 13.22
N GLU A 188 -20.21 28.07 12.15
CA GLU A 188 -21.16 27.93 11.05
C GLU A 188 -20.91 26.61 10.31
N PHE A 189 -19.65 26.30 10.00
CA PHE A 189 -19.25 25.05 9.37
C PHE A 189 -19.58 23.82 10.23
N ILE A 190 -19.33 23.88 11.55
CA ILE A 190 -19.68 22.81 12.48
C ILE A 190 -21.20 22.56 12.48
N LYS A 191 -22.02 23.62 12.51
CA LYS A 191 -23.48 23.51 12.45
C LYS A 191 -23.96 22.87 11.15
N ILE A 192 -23.40 23.29 10.02
CA ILE A 192 -23.68 22.69 8.70
C ILE A 192 -23.35 21.19 8.74
N LEU A 193 -22.19 20.81 9.26
CA LEU A 193 -21.76 19.40 9.29
C LEU A 193 -22.57 18.53 10.24
N GLN A 194 -22.95 19.05 11.40
CA GLN A 194 -23.87 18.37 12.30
C GLN A 194 -25.22 18.11 11.64
N GLU A 195 -25.74 19.07 10.87
CA GLU A 195 -26.99 18.91 10.14
C GLU A 195 -26.87 17.89 9.00
N PHE A 196 -25.76 17.89 8.25
CA PHE A 196 -25.49 16.87 7.24
C PHE A 196 -25.42 15.47 7.88
N SER A 197 -24.73 15.31 9.01
CA SER A 197 -24.65 14.03 9.73
C SER A 197 -26.05 13.52 10.14
N LYS A 198 -26.90 14.41 10.65
CA LYS A 198 -28.31 14.09 10.96
C LYS A 198 -29.10 13.68 9.72
N LEU A 199 -28.92 14.37 8.58
CA LEU A 199 -29.64 14.09 7.33
C LEU A 199 -29.18 12.78 6.68
N PHE A 200 -27.90 12.45 6.73
CA PHE A 200 -27.39 11.15 6.23
C PHE A 200 -27.86 9.97 7.08
N GLY A 201 -27.99 10.15 8.40
CA GLY A 201 -28.47 9.12 9.32
C GLY A 201 -29.99 9.07 9.46
N ALA A 202 -30.72 10.02 8.89
CA ALA A 202 -32.16 10.10 9.02
C ALA A 202 -32.86 8.99 8.21
N PHE A 203 -33.89 8.42 8.81
CA PHE A 203 -34.77 7.50 8.10
C PHE A 203 -35.70 8.27 7.17
N ASN A 204 -35.55 8.06 5.86
CA ASN A 204 -36.44 8.57 4.84
C ASN A 204 -37.23 7.42 4.18
N ILE A 205 -38.56 7.46 4.26
CA ILE A 205 -39.43 6.42 3.70
C ILE A 205 -39.30 6.31 2.17
N ALA A 206 -39.01 7.43 1.50
CA ALA A 206 -38.87 7.49 0.05
C ALA A 206 -37.67 6.67 -0.48
N ASP A 207 -36.63 6.48 0.34
CA ASP A 207 -35.48 5.64 -0.01
C ASP A 207 -35.83 4.13 -0.06
N PHE A 208 -36.89 3.72 0.64
CA PHE A 208 -37.34 2.32 0.70
C PHE A 208 -38.60 2.07 -0.12
N ILE A 209 -39.45 3.09 -0.29
CA ILE A 209 -40.72 3.03 -1.01
C ILE A 209 -40.81 4.24 -1.95
N PRO A 210 -40.32 4.12 -3.20
CA PRO A 210 -40.25 5.26 -4.13
C PRO A 210 -41.59 5.94 -4.39
N ASN A 211 -42.69 5.17 -4.41
CA ASN A 211 -44.04 5.69 -4.66
C ASN A 211 -44.60 6.55 -3.51
N LEU A 212 -43.92 6.60 -2.35
CA LEU A 212 -44.28 7.44 -1.20
C LEU A 212 -43.35 8.66 -1.07
N SER A 213 -42.66 9.07 -2.14
CA SER A 213 -41.79 10.25 -2.17
C SER A 213 -42.50 11.57 -1.82
N TRP A 214 -43.82 11.63 -1.97
CA TRP A 214 -44.64 12.78 -1.60
C TRP A 214 -44.87 12.90 -0.08
N ILE A 215 -44.57 11.85 0.70
CA ILE A 215 -44.74 11.82 2.15
C ILE A 215 -43.41 12.20 2.82
N ASP A 216 -43.30 13.44 3.29
CA ASP A 216 -42.14 13.94 4.07
C ASP A 216 -42.56 14.36 5.50
N PRO A 217 -42.85 13.40 6.38
CA PRO A 217 -43.41 13.67 7.71
C PRO A 217 -42.38 14.32 8.65
N GLN A 218 -41.09 14.22 8.32
CA GLN A 218 -39.97 14.76 9.10
C GLN A 218 -39.41 16.06 8.50
N GLY A 219 -39.98 16.55 7.39
CA GLY A 219 -39.51 17.76 6.70
C GLY A 219 -38.09 17.65 6.15
N LEU A 220 -37.61 16.44 5.86
CA LEU A 220 -36.25 16.17 5.40
C LEU A 220 -35.94 16.86 4.08
N ASN A 221 -36.89 16.94 3.15
CA ASN A 221 -36.67 17.56 1.84
C ASN A 221 -36.31 19.05 1.99
N ASN A 222 -37.06 19.78 2.82
CA ASN A 222 -36.78 21.20 3.09
C ASN A 222 -35.45 21.38 3.85
N ARG A 223 -35.12 20.47 4.78
CA ARG A 223 -33.85 20.50 5.50
C ARG A 223 -32.66 20.21 4.59
N LEU A 224 -32.78 19.27 3.65
CA LEU A 224 -31.78 18.97 2.62
C LEU A 224 -31.48 20.20 1.77
N VAL A 225 -32.51 20.90 1.29
CA VAL A 225 -32.37 22.15 0.50
C VAL A 225 -31.63 23.22 1.31
N LYS A 226 -32.07 23.48 2.54
CA LYS A 226 -31.46 24.49 3.41
C LYS A 226 -30.01 24.16 3.77
N ALA A 227 -29.73 22.89 4.10
CA ALA A 227 -28.39 22.43 4.43
C ALA A 227 -27.45 22.57 3.23
N ARG A 228 -27.89 22.15 2.02
CA ARG A 228 -27.13 22.34 0.78
C ARG A 228 -26.85 23.81 0.49
N GLN A 229 -27.86 24.68 0.58
CA GLN A 229 -27.69 26.13 0.38
C GLN A 229 -26.72 26.75 1.37
N SER A 230 -26.75 26.32 2.63
CA SER A 230 -25.84 26.83 3.67
C SER A 230 -24.39 26.41 3.37
N LEU A 231 -24.18 25.16 2.96
CA LEU A 231 -22.87 24.67 2.55
C LEU A 231 -22.38 25.38 1.27
N ASP A 232 -23.24 25.53 0.27
CA ASP A 232 -22.91 26.22 -0.98
C ASP A 232 -22.45 27.64 -0.68
N LYS A 233 -23.22 28.42 0.08
CA LYS A 233 -22.86 29.78 0.47
C LYS A 233 -21.51 29.84 1.21
N PHE A 234 -21.29 28.91 2.14
CA PHE A 234 -20.07 28.86 2.94
C PHE A 234 -18.84 28.57 2.08
N ILE A 235 -18.86 27.47 1.31
CA ILE A 235 -17.73 27.06 0.48
C ILE A 235 -17.50 28.04 -0.68
N ASP A 236 -18.57 28.61 -1.24
CA ASP A 236 -18.47 29.59 -2.32
C ASP A 236 -17.72 30.85 -1.86
N THR A 237 -18.03 31.33 -0.66
CA THR A 237 -17.33 32.47 -0.05
C THR A 237 -15.84 32.18 0.10
N ILE A 238 -15.50 30.98 0.60
CA ILE A 238 -14.11 30.56 0.75
C ILE A 238 -13.40 30.46 -0.61
N ILE A 239 -14.02 29.83 -1.62
CA ILE A 239 -13.43 29.72 -2.96
C ILE A 239 -13.17 31.12 -3.53
N ASP A 240 -14.13 32.03 -3.40
CA ASP A 240 -14.03 33.39 -3.94
C ASP A 240 -12.93 34.20 -3.23
N GLU A 241 -12.77 34.04 -1.92
CA GLU A 241 -11.66 34.62 -1.15
C GLU A 241 -10.28 34.11 -1.59
N HIS A 242 -10.13 32.81 -1.84
CA HIS A 242 -8.87 32.22 -2.32
C HIS A 242 -8.54 32.66 -3.75
N MET A 243 -9.56 32.76 -4.61
CA MET A 243 -9.43 33.28 -5.97
C MET A 243 -8.98 34.74 -5.98
N GLU A 244 -9.56 35.59 -5.13
CA GLU A 244 -9.18 37.01 -5.05
C GLU A 244 -7.77 37.17 -4.45
N LYS A 245 -7.42 36.42 -3.41
CA LYS A 245 -6.04 36.37 -2.86
C LYS A 245 -5.04 35.99 -3.95
N LYS A 246 -5.33 34.97 -4.76
CA LYS A 246 -4.49 34.54 -5.88
C LYS A 246 -4.36 35.62 -6.96
N ARG A 247 -5.45 36.32 -7.28
CA ARG A 247 -5.45 37.45 -8.24
C ARG A 247 -4.57 38.59 -7.74
N ILE A 248 -4.72 39.01 -6.49
CA ILE A 248 -3.89 40.05 -5.85
C ILE A 248 -2.41 39.63 -5.84
N ARG A 249 -2.11 38.36 -5.53
CA ARG A 249 -0.74 37.82 -5.54
C ARG A 249 -0.08 37.93 -6.92
N LYS A 250 -0.79 37.57 -7.99
CA LYS A 250 -0.31 37.72 -9.39
C LYS A 250 0.03 39.17 -9.76
N LEU A 251 -0.68 40.16 -9.19
CA LEU A 251 -0.40 41.58 -9.41
C LEU A 251 0.83 42.09 -8.64
N SER A 252 1.25 41.37 -7.59
CA SER A 252 2.32 41.80 -6.66
C SER A 252 3.71 41.20 -6.91
N ASN A 253 3.91 40.33 -7.91
CA ASN A 253 5.19 39.68 -8.25
C ASN A 253 5.92 39.00 -7.06
N VAL A 254 5.17 38.48 -6.08
CA VAL A 254 5.74 37.69 -4.97
C VAL A 254 6.08 36.28 -5.50
N LYS A 255 7.26 35.74 -5.16
CA LYS A 255 7.68 34.40 -5.57
C LYS A 255 6.85 33.33 -4.83
N ASP A 256 6.41 32.29 -5.55
CA ASP A 256 5.56 31.21 -5.03
C ASP A 256 6.23 30.33 -3.96
N ASP A 257 7.56 30.42 -3.77
CA ASP A 257 8.32 29.54 -2.88
C ASP A 257 8.24 29.89 -1.37
N GLU A 258 7.57 30.98 -0.98
CA GLU A 258 7.49 31.45 0.42
C GLU A 258 6.08 31.38 1.05
N ILE A 259 5.07 30.78 0.39
CA ILE A 259 3.67 30.88 0.83
C ILE A 259 3.06 29.51 1.14
N GLU A 260 2.54 29.36 2.36
CA GLU A 260 1.71 28.21 2.76
C GLU A 260 0.46 28.12 1.85
N THR A 261 0.37 27.04 1.06
CA THR A 261 -0.78 26.74 0.20
C THR A 261 -1.70 25.74 0.89
N ASP A 262 -3.01 25.97 0.82
CA ASP A 262 -4.00 25.05 1.40
C ASP A 262 -4.69 24.13 0.38
N MET A 263 -5.59 23.29 0.86
CA MET A 263 -6.32 22.33 0.02
C MET A 263 -7.23 23.02 -1.01
N VAL A 264 -7.79 24.18 -0.72
CA VAL A 264 -8.60 24.94 -1.69
C VAL A 264 -7.70 25.54 -2.77
N ASP A 265 -6.54 26.09 -2.40
CA ASP A 265 -5.56 26.62 -3.35
C ASP A 265 -5.11 25.57 -4.38
N GLU A 266 -4.82 24.34 -3.95
CA GLU A 266 -4.44 23.25 -4.87
C GLU A 266 -5.58 22.82 -5.80
N LEU A 267 -6.81 22.73 -5.27
CA LEU A 267 -7.99 22.35 -6.07
C LEU A 267 -8.33 23.43 -7.10
N VAL A 268 -8.16 24.70 -6.74
CA VAL A 268 -8.34 25.85 -7.61
C VAL A 268 -7.22 25.95 -8.65
N ALA A 269 -5.95 25.72 -8.27
CA ALA A 269 -4.84 25.70 -9.21
C ALA A 269 -5.01 24.63 -10.30
N PHE A 270 -5.47 23.43 -9.91
CA PHE A 270 -5.77 22.36 -10.85
C PHE A 270 -6.98 22.69 -11.76
N TYR A 271 -7.98 23.40 -11.24
CA TYR A 271 -9.09 23.92 -12.04
C TYR A 271 -8.59 24.92 -13.11
N ASP A 272 -7.69 25.84 -12.75
CA ASP A 272 -7.12 26.83 -13.68
C ASP A 272 -6.17 26.22 -14.73
N GLU A 273 -5.30 25.27 -14.34
CA GLU A 273 -4.37 24.58 -15.26
C GLU A 273 -5.13 23.86 -16.38
N GLN A 274 -6.24 23.19 -16.06
CA GLN A 274 -7.07 22.51 -17.06
C GLN A 274 -7.83 23.46 -18.00
N VAL A 275 -8.11 24.70 -17.57
CA VAL A 275 -8.72 25.72 -18.44
C VAL A 275 -7.68 26.26 -19.43
N SER A 276 -6.42 26.42 -19.00
CA SER A 276 -5.33 26.96 -19.85
C SER A 276 -4.78 26.01 -20.92
N VAL A 277 -4.91 24.70 -20.74
CA VAL A 277 -4.39 23.68 -21.70
C VAL A 277 -5.35 23.46 -22.89
N ASN A 278 -6.60 23.91 -22.81
CA ASN A 278 -7.62 23.66 -23.85
C ASN A 278 -7.48 24.51 -25.13
N GLU A 279 -6.39 25.26 -25.33
CA GLU A 279 -6.11 25.85 -26.65
C GLU A 279 -5.28 24.93 -27.56
N LEU A 280 -4.68 23.85 -27.02
CA LEU A 280 -3.77 23.00 -27.77
C LEU A 280 -3.87 21.54 -27.31
N ASP A 281 -4.58 20.74 -28.10
CA ASP A 281 -4.56 19.26 -28.17
C ASP A 281 -5.68 18.50 -27.43
N ASP A 282 -6.62 18.00 -28.24
CA ASP A 282 -7.83 17.27 -27.85
C ASP A 282 -7.57 15.76 -27.99
N SER A 283 -6.73 15.19 -27.11
CA SER A 283 -6.58 13.73 -27.03
C SER A 283 -5.98 13.23 -25.71
N GLN A 284 -6.84 13.06 -24.68
CA GLN A 284 -6.87 11.94 -23.71
C GLN A 284 -7.66 12.33 -22.44
N ASN A 285 -8.94 11.96 -22.37
CA ASN A 285 -9.80 11.71 -21.18
C ASN A 285 -9.32 12.23 -19.78
N GLY A 286 -9.05 13.53 -19.65
CA GLY A 286 -9.01 14.21 -18.36
C GLY A 286 -10.44 14.58 -17.96
N ILE A 287 -10.93 14.10 -16.82
CA ILE A 287 -12.23 14.51 -16.32
C ILE A 287 -12.15 15.98 -15.90
N LYS A 288 -13.01 16.80 -16.52
CA LYS A 288 -13.16 18.22 -16.22
C LYS A 288 -13.79 18.38 -14.84
N LEU A 289 -13.02 18.88 -13.88
CA LEU A 289 -13.56 19.21 -12.55
C LEU A 289 -14.37 20.49 -12.62
N ASN A 290 -15.55 20.50 -11.99
CA ASN A 290 -16.36 21.69 -11.80
C ASN A 290 -16.34 22.13 -10.33
N ARG A 291 -16.94 23.29 -10.04
CA ARG A 291 -17.03 23.83 -8.66
C ARG A 291 -17.76 22.86 -7.72
N ASP A 292 -18.75 22.14 -8.21
CA ASP A 292 -19.48 21.12 -7.44
C ASP A 292 -18.58 19.95 -7.03
N ASN A 293 -17.63 19.53 -7.87
CA ASN A 293 -16.62 18.53 -7.52
C ASN A 293 -15.71 19.05 -6.41
N ILE A 294 -15.27 20.30 -6.47
CA ILE A 294 -14.43 20.92 -5.42
C ILE A 294 -15.18 20.91 -4.08
N LYS A 295 -16.44 21.36 -4.07
CA LYS A 295 -17.31 21.32 -2.88
C LYS A 295 -17.46 19.91 -2.32
N ALA A 296 -17.70 18.94 -3.19
CA ALA A 296 -17.85 17.54 -2.83
C ALA A 296 -16.58 16.92 -2.22
N ILE A 297 -15.40 17.31 -2.69
CA ILE A 297 -14.10 16.84 -2.16
C ILE A 297 -13.81 17.45 -0.79
N ILE A 298 -14.06 18.75 -0.61
CA ILE A 298 -13.89 19.45 0.67
C ILE A 298 -14.75 18.81 1.76
N MET A 299 -15.99 18.42 1.43
CA MET A 299 -16.87 17.69 2.36
C MET A 299 -16.33 16.32 2.79
N ARG A 300 -15.44 15.71 2.01
CA ARG A 300 -14.93 14.36 2.26
C ARG A 300 -13.68 14.34 3.14
N SER A 301 -12.79 15.33 3.06
CA SER A 301 -11.51 15.34 3.80
C SER A 301 -11.71 15.12 5.31
N ARG A 302 -12.86 15.53 5.87
CA ARG A 302 -13.28 15.27 7.24
C ARG A 302 -13.59 13.81 7.58
N ARG A 303 -14.31 13.06 6.73
CA ARG A 303 -14.87 11.74 7.12
C ARG A 303 -13.82 10.65 7.36
N ARG A 304 -12.59 10.82 6.88
CA ARG A 304 -11.50 9.85 7.10
C ARG A 304 -10.81 10.05 8.46
N CYS A 305 -10.82 11.25 9.02
CA CYS A 305 -10.10 11.56 10.26
C CYS A 305 -10.88 11.17 11.54
N GLU A 306 -12.22 11.08 11.47
CA GLU A 306 -13.07 10.73 12.63
C GLU A 306 -13.16 9.21 12.89
N GLY A 307 -12.54 8.38 12.07
CA GLY A 307 -12.53 6.95 12.28
C GLY A 307 -11.38 6.29 11.54
N THR A 308 -10.25 6.12 12.23
CA THR A 308 -9.52 4.85 12.45
C THR A 308 -8.17 5.23 13.06
N ALA A 309 -8.11 5.43 14.38
CA ALA A 309 -6.86 5.21 15.09
C ALA A 309 -6.66 3.68 15.09
N MET A 310 -5.97 3.15 14.07
CA MET A 310 -5.54 1.75 14.06
C MET A 310 -4.73 1.54 15.34
N GLY A 311 -5.17 0.60 16.19
CA GLY A 311 -4.45 0.26 17.41
C GLY A 311 -3.02 -0.16 17.09
N ALA A 312 -2.08 0.17 17.98
CA ALA A 312 -0.69 -0.24 17.85
C ALA A 312 -0.59 -1.75 17.67
N ILE A 313 0.15 -2.18 16.64
CA ILE A 313 0.43 -3.60 16.41
C ILE A 313 1.42 -4.10 17.47
N VAL A 314 1.18 -5.33 17.95
CA VAL A 314 2.12 -6.03 18.84
C VAL A 314 2.95 -7.02 18.03
N LEU A 315 4.28 -6.87 18.03
CA LEU A 315 5.21 -7.78 17.38
C LEU A 315 6.24 -8.35 18.37
N ASP A 316 6.58 -9.61 18.19
CA ASP A 316 7.62 -10.28 19.00
C ASP A 316 9.00 -9.76 18.61
N LEU A 317 9.74 -9.23 19.58
CA LEU A 317 11.11 -8.76 19.40
C LEU A 317 12.08 -9.89 19.74
N GLN A 318 12.90 -10.29 18.77
CA GLN A 318 13.93 -11.31 18.94
C GLN A 318 15.30 -10.71 18.61
N PRO A 319 16.08 -10.29 19.64
CA PRO A 319 17.42 -9.72 19.43
C PRO A 319 18.30 -10.66 18.60
N GLY A 320 18.98 -10.12 17.59
CA GLY A 320 19.84 -10.91 16.71
C GLY A 320 19.13 -11.80 15.68
N LEU A 321 17.79 -11.89 15.73
CA LEU A 321 17.03 -12.81 14.87
C LEU A 321 15.98 -12.08 14.01
N GLY A 322 15.14 -11.23 14.58
CA GLY A 322 14.02 -10.67 13.82
C GLY A 322 12.96 -9.92 14.62
N LEU A 323 11.89 -9.54 13.93
CA LEU A 323 10.72 -8.84 14.46
C LEU A 323 9.43 -9.47 13.92
N GLY A 324 8.67 -10.11 14.79
CA GLY A 324 7.43 -10.81 14.42
C GLY A 324 7.69 -11.89 13.37
N PRO A 325 7.06 -11.84 12.18
CA PRO A 325 7.29 -12.80 11.12
C PRO A 325 8.55 -12.54 10.29
N PHE A 326 9.26 -11.43 10.52
CA PHE A 326 10.39 -11.02 9.69
C PHE A 326 11.72 -11.39 10.34
N ASN A 327 12.43 -12.34 9.74
CA ASN A 327 13.71 -12.85 10.23
C ASN A 327 14.88 -12.33 9.40
N LEU A 328 15.96 -11.94 10.07
CA LEU A 328 17.21 -11.57 9.43
C LEU A 328 17.70 -12.70 8.53
N GLY A 329 18.17 -12.34 7.34
CA GLY A 329 18.60 -13.26 6.31
C GLY A 329 17.47 -13.84 5.45
N MET A 330 16.20 -13.54 5.72
CA MET A 330 15.09 -13.97 4.85
C MET A 330 15.18 -13.27 3.48
N PRO A 331 14.87 -13.97 2.37
CA PRO A 331 14.75 -13.35 1.06
C PRO A 331 13.60 -12.33 1.00
N ILE A 332 13.74 -11.33 0.13
CA ILE A 332 12.71 -10.30 -0.07
C ILE A 332 11.34 -10.87 -0.49
N CYS A 333 11.34 -11.94 -1.30
CA CYS A 333 10.11 -12.59 -1.72
C CYS A 333 9.35 -13.27 -0.58
N GLU A 334 10.07 -13.83 0.39
CA GLU A 334 9.46 -14.38 1.60
C GLU A 334 8.84 -13.27 2.46
N ALA A 335 9.51 -12.11 2.54
CA ALA A 335 8.95 -10.95 3.25
C ALA A 335 7.66 -10.46 2.59
N PHE A 336 7.62 -10.35 1.25
CA PHE A 336 6.38 -10.04 0.53
C PHE A 336 5.29 -11.09 0.77
N ALA A 337 5.63 -12.39 0.77
CA ALA A 337 4.67 -13.44 1.09
C ALA A 337 4.08 -13.30 2.51
N GLN A 338 4.90 -12.93 3.52
CA GLN A 338 4.40 -12.66 4.87
C GLN A 338 3.46 -11.44 4.94
N ILE A 339 3.74 -10.42 4.14
CA ILE A 339 2.91 -9.21 4.04
C ILE A 339 1.56 -9.56 3.40
N GLU A 340 1.58 -10.26 2.28
CA GLU A 340 0.40 -10.68 1.51
C GLU A 340 -0.51 -11.64 2.27
N GLN A 341 0.04 -12.47 3.17
CA GLN A 341 -0.73 -13.34 4.05
C GLN A 341 -1.53 -12.57 5.11
N ARG A 342 -1.16 -11.31 5.43
CA ARG A 342 -1.78 -10.51 6.50
C ARG A 342 -2.18 -9.10 6.03
N PRO A 343 -3.04 -8.97 5.01
CA PRO A 343 -3.37 -7.68 4.41
C PRO A 343 -4.12 -6.74 5.37
N ASN A 344 -4.84 -7.29 6.35
CA ASN A 344 -5.55 -6.50 7.38
C ASN A 344 -4.59 -5.80 8.36
N ILE A 345 -3.38 -6.33 8.50
CA ILE A 345 -2.36 -5.78 9.38
C ILE A 345 -1.49 -4.81 8.58
N TYR A 346 -1.01 -5.23 7.41
CA TYR A 346 -0.09 -4.45 6.58
C TYR A 346 -0.82 -3.80 5.38
N ASP A 347 -1.78 -2.90 5.65
CA ASP A 347 -2.61 -2.25 4.61
C ASP A 347 -1.80 -1.28 3.73
N VAL A 348 -0.87 -0.53 4.33
CA VAL A 348 0.01 0.41 3.60
C VAL A 348 1.47 -0.01 3.73
N VAL A 349 2.05 -0.44 2.62
CA VAL A 349 3.48 -0.81 2.51
C VAL A 349 4.10 -0.05 1.34
N HIS A 350 5.24 0.58 1.59
CA HIS A 350 6.01 1.27 0.54
C HIS A 350 7.31 0.51 0.27
N VAL A 351 7.56 0.20 -0.99
CA VAL A 351 8.85 -0.33 -1.44
C VAL A 351 9.66 0.85 -1.97
N LYS A 352 10.85 1.08 -1.39
CA LYS A 352 11.78 2.12 -1.81
C LYS A 352 13.06 1.46 -2.30
N TYR A 353 13.55 1.91 -3.43
CA TYR A 353 14.80 1.47 -4.03
C TYR A 353 15.37 2.64 -4.84
N PHE A 354 16.65 2.56 -5.19
CA PHE A 354 17.27 3.56 -6.05
C PHE A 354 17.17 3.13 -7.51
N ASP A 355 16.33 3.81 -8.29
CA ASP A 355 15.99 3.39 -9.65
C ASP A 355 17.18 3.50 -10.62
N GLU A 356 18.03 4.51 -10.49
CA GLU A 356 19.19 4.71 -11.37
C GLU A 356 20.33 3.71 -11.10
N GLU A 357 20.61 3.42 -9.82
CA GLU A 357 21.61 2.43 -9.42
C GLU A 357 21.04 1.47 -8.35
N PRO A 358 20.30 0.41 -8.75
CA PRO A 358 19.63 -0.50 -7.81
C PRO A 358 20.57 -1.22 -6.84
N LEU A 359 21.87 -1.31 -7.16
CA LEU A 359 22.88 -1.95 -6.31
C LEU A 359 23.52 -1.02 -5.26
N LYS A 360 23.28 0.30 -5.34
CA LYS A 360 23.98 1.29 -4.52
C LYS A 360 23.38 1.48 -3.13
N LEU A 361 22.06 1.41 -3.02
CA LEU A 361 21.31 1.61 -1.78
C LEU A 361 20.42 0.41 -1.50
N ASP A 362 20.15 0.17 -0.22
CA ASP A 362 19.23 -0.89 0.21
C ASP A 362 17.88 -0.83 -0.49
N ILE A 363 17.31 -2.00 -0.72
CA ILE A 363 15.88 -2.12 -1.00
C ILE A 363 15.16 -2.05 0.36
N VAL A 364 14.28 -1.06 0.54
CA VAL A 364 13.61 -0.81 1.82
C VAL A 364 12.12 -1.05 1.70
N ILE A 365 11.60 -2.01 2.46
CA ILE A 365 10.16 -2.19 2.66
C ILE A 365 9.78 -1.42 3.92
N SER A 366 8.95 -0.38 3.75
CA SER A 366 8.56 0.57 4.79
C SER A 366 7.12 0.36 5.21
N PHE A 367 6.89 0.27 6.52
CA PHE A 367 5.57 0.17 7.16
C PHE A 367 5.27 1.48 7.90
N PRO A 368 4.84 2.55 7.19
CA PRO A 368 4.67 3.88 7.78
C PRO A 368 3.66 3.91 8.93
N ASP A 369 2.57 3.14 8.82
CA ASP A 369 1.51 3.12 9.83
C ASP A 369 1.95 2.44 11.13
N HIS A 370 2.92 1.52 11.03
CA HIS A 370 3.42 0.73 12.15
C HIS A 370 4.78 1.20 12.68
N GLY A 371 5.47 2.10 11.99
CA GLY A 371 6.71 2.71 12.52
C GLY A 371 7.99 1.92 12.31
N PHE A 372 8.07 1.01 11.33
CA PHE A 372 9.31 0.25 11.07
C PHE A 372 9.64 0.03 9.57
N HIS A 373 10.88 -0.35 9.30
CA HIS A 373 11.48 -0.61 8.01
C HIS A 373 12.20 -1.96 8.02
N LEU A 374 12.09 -2.70 6.91
CA LEU A 374 12.91 -3.86 6.59
C LEU A 374 13.89 -3.43 5.50
N ARG A 375 15.19 -3.56 5.77
CA ARG A 375 16.26 -3.18 4.83
C ARG A 375 16.92 -4.43 4.28
N PHE A 376 16.81 -4.60 2.97
CA PHE A 376 17.39 -5.72 2.24
C PHE A 376 18.68 -5.26 1.60
N ASP A 377 19.70 -6.11 1.71
CA ASP A 377 20.95 -5.95 0.98
C ASP A 377 20.65 -5.95 -0.54
N PRO A 378 21.15 -4.96 -1.30
CA PRO A 378 20.72 -4.81 -2.70
C PRO A 378 21.29 -5.88 -3.63
N TRP A 379 22.44 -6.49 -3.28
CA TRP A 379 23.04 -7.56 -4.07
C TRP A 379 22.38 -8.90 -3.81
N SER A 380 22.36 -9.31 -2.54
CA SER A 380 21.85 -10.62 -2.09
C SER A 380 20.34 -10.65 -1.91
N GLN A 381 19.66 -9.50 -1.86
CA GLN A 381 18.21 -9.37 -1.67
C GLN A 381 17.68 -10.06 -0.40
N ARG A 382 18.54 -10.15 0.63
CA ARG A 382 18.23 -10.73 1.94
C ARG A 382 18.14 -9.64 3.01
N LEU A 383 17.24 -9.85 3.97
CA LEU A 383 17.01 -8.91 5.06
C LEU A 383 18.28 -8.77 5.91
N ARG A 384 18.91 -7.58 5.90
CA ARG A 384 20.14 -7.31 6.65
C ARG A 384 19.91 -6.54 7.94
N LEU A 385 18.86 -5.73 7.99
CA LEU A 385 18.59 -4.83 9.11
C LEU A 385 17.08 -4.54 9.22
N ILE A 386 16.56 -4.61 10.45
CA ILE A 386 15.22 -4.11 10.77
C ILE A 386 15.38 -2.82 11.57
N GLU A 387 14.75 -1.75 11.13
CA GLU A 387 14.83 -0.43 11.74
C GLU A 387 13.44 0.04 12.16
N ILE A 388 13.24 0.22 13.46
CA ILE A 388 12.03 0.82 14.02
C ILE A 388 12.31 2.30 14.20
N PHE A 389 11.63 3.15 13.43
CA PHE A 389 11.83 4.59 13.41
C PHE A 389 10.76 5.35 14.21
N ASP A 390 9.64 4.70 14.57
CA ASP A 390 8.63 5.25 15.46
C ASP A 390 8.22 4.21 16.52
N VAL A 391 8.96 4.20 17.63
CA VAL A 391 8.78 3.29 18.76
C VAL A 391 7.43 3.49 19.47
N LYS A 392 6.77 4.64 19.28
CA LYS A 392 5.47 4.93 19.90
C LYS A 392 4.31 4.26 19.17
N ARG A 393 4.50 3.86 17.91
CA ARG A 393 3.47 3.19 17.09
C ARG A 393 3.54 1.67 17.17
N LEU A 394 4.73 1.13 17.42
CA LEU A 394 4.98 -0.30 17.48
C LEU A 394 5.09 -0.75 18.94
N GLN A 395 4.23 -1.68 19.35
CA GLN A 395 4.40 -2.37 20.63
C GLN A 395 5.24 -3.63 20.41
N MET A 396 6.39 -3.71 21.08
CA MET A 396 7.29 -4.85 21.00
C MET A 396 7.14 -5.74 22.22
N ARG A 397 7.02 -7.05 22.01
CA ARG A 397 7.02 -8.04 23.09
C ARG A 397 8.38 -8.70 23.18
N TYR A 398 9.06 -8.55 24.31
CA TYR A 398 10.31 -9.22 24.61
C TYR A 398 10.11 -10.10 25.85
N ALA A 399 10.29 -11.41 25.69
CA ALA A 399 9.88 -12.42 26.68
C ALA A 399 8.41 -12.21 27.11
N THR A 400 8.16 -11.87 28.38
CA THR A 400 6.82 -11.61 28.92
C THR A 400 6.47 -10.12 29.01
N SER A 401 7.41 -9.24 28.66
CA SER A 401 7.29 -7.79 28.86
C SER A 401 6.98 -7.06 27.54
N LEU A 402 6.27 -5.95 27.65
CA LEU A 402 5.90 -5.10 26.51
C LEU A 402 6.63 -3.77 26.59
N ILE A 403 7.28 -3.38 25.50
CA ILE A 403 8.04 -2.14 25.39
C ILE A 403 7.67 -1.40 24.09
N GLY A 404 7.53 -0.07 24.16
CA GLY A 404 7.03 0.72 23.03
C GLY A 404 5.50 0.69 22.91
N GLY A 405 5.00 1.43 21.92
CA GLY A 405 3.57 1.67 21.73
C GLY A 405 3.06 2.90 22.49
N PRO A 406 1.77 3.23 22.34
CA PRO A 406 1.18 4.46 22.87
C PRO A 406 1.04 4.46 24.39
N SER A 407 1.00 3.28 25.02
CA SER A 407 0.80 3.12 26.46
C SER A 407 2.08 2.83 27.25
N ASN A 408 3.12 2.29 26.61
CA ASN A 408 4.36 1.88 27.27
C ASN A 408 5.57 2.55 26.59
N LEU A 409 6.05 3.66 27.14
CA LEU A 409 7.22 4.35 26.60
C LEU A 409 8.49 3.49 26.76
N ALA A 410 9.30 3.43 25.71
CA ALA A 410 10.62 2.80 25.75
C ALA A 410 11.67 3.77 26.33
N THR A 411 11.56 4.10 27.62
CA THR A 411 12.54 4.97 28.31
C THR A 411 13.88 4.25 28.49
N PHE A 412 14.97 4.99 28.66
CA PHE A 412 16.29 4.42 28.90
C PHE A 412 16.26 3.49 30.13
N VAL A 413 15.69 3.96 31.24
CA VAL A 413 15.54 3.17 32.47
C VAL A 413 14.72 1.90 32.22
N ALA A 414 13.61 1.97 31.47
CA ALA A 414 12.80 0.79 31.17
C ALA A 414 13.53 -0.22 30.29
N VAL A 415 14.28 0.25 29.28
CA VAL A 415 15.13 -0.60 28.44
C VAL A 415 16.22 -1.24 29.28
N TYR A 416 16.92 -0.47 30.11
CA TYR A 416 18.01 -0.95 30.95
C TYR A 416 17.53 -1.95 32.01
N ALA A 417 16.36 -1.72 32.61
CA ALA A 417 15.74 -2.65 33.54
C ALA A 417 15.30 -3.97 32.87
N LEU A 418 14.87 -3.91 31.61
CA LEU A 418 14.37 -5.07 30.87
C LEU A 418 15.50 -5.94 30.30
N PHE A 419 16.52 -5.33 29.71
CA PHE A 419 17.62 -6.04 29.04
C PHE A 419 18.87 -6.19 29.92
N GLY A 420 18.92 -5.48 31.06
CA GLY A 420 20.02 -5.50 31.99
C GLY A 420 21.19 -4.58 31.61
N PRO A 421 22.24 -4.54 32.45
CA PRO A 421 23.42 -3.75 32.19
C PRO A 421 24.17 -4.22 30.94
N THR A 422 24.70 -3.26 30.17
CA THR A 422 25.46 -3.52 28.95
C THR A 422 26.64 -2.54 28.83
N PHE A 423 27.42 -2.66 27.76
CA PHE A 423 28.50 -1.73 27.42
C PHE A 423 27.98 -0.28 27.41
N PRO A 424 28.70 0.69 28.01
CA PRO A 424 28.35 2.10 27.93
C PRO A 424 28.13 2.50 26.47
N GLY A 425 26.94 2.98 26.14
CA GLY A 425 26.56 3.32 24.78
C GLY A 425 27.49 4.35 24.13
N ILE A 426 27.33 4.55 22.83
CA ILE A 426 28.12 5.51 22.05
C ILE A 426 27.29 6.78 21.87
N ASN A 427 27.89 7.93 22.19
CA ASN A 427 27.26 9.22 21.96
C ASN A 427 27.69 9.80 20.59
N ASP A 428 26.74 9.87 19.67
CA ASP A 428 26.90 10.60 18.41
C ASP A 428 26.54 12.07 18.65
N ARG A 429 27.56 12.91 18.88
CA ARG A 429 27.39 14.36 19.15
C ARG A 429 26.80 15.11 17.97
N ASP A 430 27.16 14.74 16.74
CA ASP A 430 26.68 15.40 15.53
C ASP A 430 25.18 15.21 15.36
N ARG A 431 24.66 14.04 15.77
CA ARG A 431 23.23 13.74 15.74
C ARG A 431 22.51 14.02 17.06
N SER A 432 23.25 14.32 18.13
CA SER A 432 22.73 14.41 19.50
C SER A 432 21.98 13.14 19.92
N VAL A 433 22.55 11.97 19.63
CA VAL A 433 21.93 10.66 19.90
C VAL A 433 22.88 9.74 20.65
N TYR A 434 22.43 9.24 21.79
CA TYR A 434 23.09 8.17 22.53
C TYR A 434 22.57 6.80 22.09
N THR A 435 23.45 5.90 21.65
CA THR A 435 23.05 4.54 21.23
C THR A 435 23.53 3.50 22.23
N LEU A 436 22.60 2.78 22.84
CA LEU A 436 22.83 1.63 23.72
C LEU A 436 22.83 0.34 22.90
N PHE A 437 23.82 -0.54 23.10
CA PHE A 437 23.99 -1.76 22.32
C PHE A 437 23.77 -3.01 23.18
N TYR A 438 23.09 -3.98 22.61
CA TYR A 438 22.94 -5.35 23.09
C TYR A 438 23.32 -6.31 21.96
N PRO A 439 23.57 -7.60 22.24
CA PRO A 439 23.80 -8.58 21.19
C PRO A 439 22.63 -8.61 20.19
N GLY A 440 22.87 -8.09 18.98
CA GLY A 440 21.92 -8.08 17.87
C GLY A 440 20.75 -7.09 18.00
N LEU A 441 20.86 -6.11 18.90
CA LEU A 441 19.85 -5.09 19.15
C LEU A 441 20.48 -3.78 19.63
N SER A 442 20.00 -2.63 19.15
CA SER A 442 20.42 -1.34 19.69
C SER A 442 19.25 -0.38 19.86
N PHE A 443 19.31 0.45 20.90
CA PHE A 443 18.35 1.51 21.18
C PHE A 443 19.03 2.88 21.07
N ALA A 444 18.44 3.78 20.30
CA ALA A 444 18.96 5.13 20.12
C ALA A 444 18.06 6.12 20.87
N PHE A 445 18.68 6.97 21.69
CA PHE A 445 18.03 7.92 22.57
C PHE A 445 18.48 9.34 22.20
N PRO A 446 17.56 10.27 21.89
CA PRO A 446 17.92 11.65 21.64
C PRO A 446 18.34 12.31 22.96
N ILE A 447 19.48 13.00 22.95
CA ILE A 447 19.97 13.77 24.10
C ILE A 447 19.70 15.26 23.84
N PRO A 448 18.98 15.97 24.72
CA PRO A 448 18.86 17.41 24.65
C PRO A 448 20.24 18.10 24.73
N SER A 449 20.45 19.17 23.97
CA SER A 449 21.74 19.88 23.91
C SER A 449 22.24 20.39 25.27
N GLN A 450 21.34 20.67 26.21
CA GLN A 450 21.65 21.07 27.58
C GLN A 450 22.27 19.95 28.45
N TYR A 451 22.17 18.69 28.00
CA TYR A 451 22.67 17.49 28.68
C TYR A 451 23.72 16.75 27.83
N SER A 452 24.28 17.38 26.81
CA SER A 452 25.31 16.78 25.95
C SER A 452 26.60 16.46 26.72
N ASP A 453 26.96 17.31 27.69
CA ASP A 453 28.16 17.19 28.51
C ASP A 453 28.07 16.10 29.60
N CYS A 454 26.85 15.64 29.97
CA CYS A 454 26.71 14.57 30.96
C CYS A 454 26.77 13.16 30.35
N CYS A 455 26.87 13.05 29.03
CA CYS A 455 26.81 11.78 28.30
C CYS A 455 28.11 11.50 27.52
N HIS A 456 29.27 11.60 28.18
CA HIS A 456 30.56 11.26 27.55
C HIS A 456 30.70 9.76 27.26
N ASP A 457 31.39 9.42 26.16
CA ASP A 457 31.67 8.04 25.78
C ASP A 457 32.38 7.30 26.91
N GLY A 458 31.73 6.29 27.50
CA GLY A 458 32.32 5.43 28.54
C GLY A 458 32.25 5.95 29.97
N GLU A 459 31.86 7.21 30.22
CA GLU A 459 31.85 7.83 31.56
C GLU A 459 30.45 8.20 32.08
N ALA A 460 29.40 8.00 31.28
CA ALA A 460 28.03 8.24 31.72
C ALA A 460 27.62 7.28 32.85
N GLU A 461 27.06 7.81 33.95
CA GLU A 461 26.41 6.98 34.97
C GLU A 461 25.17 6.29 34.37
N LEU A 462 25.10 4.97 34.54
CA LEU A 462 24.01 4.14 34.01
C LEU A 462 23.17 3.55 35.16
N PRO A 463 21.83 3.52 35.04
CA PRO A 463 21.02 3.96 33.89
C PRO A 463 21.01 5.49 33.72
N LEU A 464 20.91 5.95 32.47
CA LEU A 464 20.95 7.37 32.16
C LEU A 464 19.68 8.09 32.65
N GLU A 465 19.87 8.94 33.65
CA GLU A 465 18.89 9.88 34.18
C GLU A 465 19.48 11.29 34.12
N PHE A 466 18.68 12.25 33.64
CA PHE A 466 19.09 13.64 33.60
C PHE A 466 18.99 14.28 34.99
N PRO A 467 19.71 15.39 35.26
CA PRO A 467 19.68 16.07 36.55
C PRO A 467 18.29 16.54 37.01
N ASP A 468 17.32 16.63 36.11
CA ASP A 468 15.92 16.95 36.39
C ASP A 468 15.06 15.72 36.79
N GLY A 469 15.68 14.53 36.86
CA GLY A 469 15.03 13.26 37.16
C GLY A 469 14.31 12.63 35.96
N THR A 470 14.41 13.22 34.76
CA THR A 470 13.83 12.65 33.55
C THR A 470 14.78 11.68 32.86
N THR A 471 14.25 10.77 32.04
CA THR A 471 15.04 9.78 31.30
C THR A 471 14.67 9.83 29.82
N PRO A 472 15.64 9.74 28.89
CA PRO A 472 15.34 9.87 27.47
C PRO A 472 14.54 8.66 26.95
N VAL A 473 13.70 8.90 25.95
CA VAL A 473 12.85 7.87 25.32
C VAL A 473 13.46 7.46 23.99
N ALA A 474 13.51 6.15 23.73
CA ALA A 474 14.08 5.63 22.49
C ALA A 474 13.36 6.21 21.26
N CYS A 475 14.12 6.81 20.36
CA CYS A 475 13.63 7.32 19.08
C CYS A 475 13.82 6.31 17.94
N ARG A 476 14.81 5.42 18.06
CA ARG A 476 15.04 4.32 17.10
C ARG A 476 15.44 3.04 17.78
N VAL A 477 15.06 1.92 17.16
CA VAL A 477 15.53 0.58 17.54
C VAL A 477 16.01 -0.14 16.28
N SER A 478 17.18 -0.78 16.36
CA SER A 478 17.76 -1.52 15.25
C SER A 478 18.00 -2.96 15.65
N ILE A 479 17.57 -3.91 14.82
CA ILE A 479 17.75 -5.35 15.00
C ILE A 479 18.62 -5.85 13.87
N PHE A 480 19.73 -6.50 14.21
CA PHE A 480 20.79 -6.87 13.28
C PHE A 480 21.47 -8.16 13.71
N ASP A 481 22.17 -8.82 12.78
CA ASP A 481 22.88 -10.05 13.11
C ASP A 481 24.09 -9.77 13.99
N SER A 482 24.15 -10.46 15.12
CA SER A 482 25.24 -10.33 16.10
C SER A 482 26.49 -11.13 15.73
N SER A 483 26.39 -12.05 14.75
CA SER A 483 27.50 -12.93 14.37
C SER A 483 28.62 -12.18 13.64
N THR A 484 28.27 -11.18 12.83
CA THR A 484 29.21 -10.45 11.98
C THR A 484 29.67 -9.13 12.61
N VAL A 485 28.75 -8.39 13.27
CA VAL A 485 29.05 -7.05 13.79
C VAL A 485 28.37 -6.81 15.14
N LYS A 486 29.13 -6.22 16.07
CA LYS A 486 28.67 -5.97 17.45
C LYS A 486 28.05 -4.58 17.69
N LYS A 487 28.22 -3.65 16.75
CA LYS A 487 27.83 -2.23 16.90
C LYS A 487 27.18 -1.70 15.62
N VAL A 488 25.90 -1.98 15.47
CA VAL A 488 25.01 -1.39 14.46
C VAL A 488 24.04 -0.48 15.19
N GLY A 489 23.83 0.73 14.67
CA GLY A 489 23.05 1.77 15.33
C GLY A 489 22.55 2.78 14.31
N VAL A 490 22.60 4.07 14.63
CA VAL A 490 22.14 5.14 13.73
C VAL A 490 23.30 5.68 12.87
N GLY A 491 22.98 6.24 11.70
CA GLY A 491 23.96 6.91 10.83
C GLY A 491 24.94 5.95 10.18
N ALA A 492 26.24 6.28 10.19
CA ALA A 492 27.29 5.46 9.56
C ALA A 492 27.43 4.05 10.17
N LEU A 493 26.86 3.81 11.36
CA LEU A 493 26.83 2.47 11.96
C LEU A 493 25.81 1.54 11.31
N MET A 494 24.85 2.06 10.55
CA MET A 494 23.85 1.26 9.82
C MET A 494 24.48 0.46 8.67
N ASP A 495 25.50 1.02 8.04
CA ASP A 495 26.19 0.39 6.90
C ASP A 495 27.01 -0.83 7.33
N LYS A 496 27.26 -0.98 8.63
CA LYS A 496 27.93 -2.16 9.18
C LYS A 496 27.03 -3.39 9.28
N ALA A 497 25.71 -3.24 9.17
CA ALA A 497 24.79 -4.38 9.23
C ALA A 497 24.90 -5.23 7.95
N SER A 498 25.13 -6.53 8.10
CA SER A 498 25.16 -7.48 6.99
C SER A 498 24.06 -8.53 7.17
N ALA A 499 23.61 -9.13 6.07
CA ALA A 499 22.75 -10.31 6.16
C ALA A 499 23.52 -11.48 6.82
N PRO A 500 22.87 -12.29 7.66
CA PRO A 500 23.47 -13.50 8.21
C PRO A 500 24.01 -14.43 7.12
N PRO A 501 25.10 -15.18 7.36
CA PRO A 501 25.61 -16.14 6.39
C PRO A 501 24.55 -17.20 6.02
N LEU A 502 24.60 -17.70 4.79
CA LEU A 502 23.70 -18.77 4.35
C LEU A 502 24.03 -20.07 5.10
N PRO A 503 23.04 -20.91 5.45
CA PRO A 503 23.27 -22.25 5.95
C PRO A 503 24.10 -23.09 4.96
N ALA A 504 24.90 -24.03 5.48
CA ALA A 504 25.66 -24.96 4.64
C ALA A 504 24.71 -25.76 3.72
N GLY A 505 25.04 -25.82 2.42
CA GLY A 505 24.21 -26.48 1.41
C GLY A 505 22.99 -25.67 0.93
N SER A 506 22.88 -24.39 1.29
CA SER A 506 21.84 -23.52 0.74
C SER A 506 22.03 -23.35 -0.78
N LEU A 507 20.93 -23.49 -1.52
CA LEU A 507 20.87 -23.27 -2.97
C LEU A 507 20.48 -21.82 -3.33
N TYR A 508 20.32 -20.95 -2.33
CA TYR A 508 19.95 -19.55 -2.54
C TYR A 508 21.11 -18.80 -3.19
N MET A 509 20.86 -18.16 -4.34
CA MET A 509 21.89 -17.48 -5.14
C MET A 509 23.11 -18.37 -5.47
N GLU A 510 22.89 -19.68 -5.65
CA GLU A 510 23.87 -20.57 -6.25
C GLU A 510 24.42 -19.97 -7.55
N GLU A 511 25.73 -20.04 -7.74
CA GLU A 511 26.37 -19.56 -8.95
C GLU A 511 26.07 -20.49 -10.13
N VAL A 512 25.58 -19.90 -11.23
CA VAL A 512 25.23 -20.63 -12.46
C VAL A 512 26.18 -20.21 -13.57
N HIS A 513 27.13 -21.07 -13.91
CA HIS A 513 28.06 -20.80 -15.00
C HIS A 513 27.40 -21.14 -16.33
N VAL A 514 27.48 -20.21 -17.28
CA VAL A 514 26.83 -20.31 -18.58
C VAL A 514 27.89 -20.46 -19.65
N LYS A 515 27.82 -21.55 -20.41
CA LYS A 515 28.59 -21.73 -21.66
C LYS A 515 27.65 -21.54 -22.85
N LEU A 516 27.86 -20.44 -23.58
CA LEU A 516 26.95 -20.00 -24.64
C LEU A 516 26.74 -21.08 -25.72
N GLY A 517 25.48 -21.44 -25.97
CA GLY A 517 25.09 -22.44 -26.97
C GLY A 517 25.35 -23.91 -26.58
N ASP A 518 25.81 -24.17 -25.34
CA ASP A 518 26.22 -25.50 -24.90
C ASP A 518 25.44 -25.99 -23.66
N GLU A 519 25.73 -25.45 -22.48
CA GLU A 519 25.16 -25.92 -21.21
C GLU A 519 25.16 -24.89 -20.08
N LEU A 520 24.39 -25.17 -19.03
CA LEU A 520 24.44 -24.51 -17.71
C LEU A 520 25.12 -25.42 -16.68
N TYR A 521 25.98 -24.85 -15.84
CA TYR A 521 26.62 -25.55 -14.72
C TYR A 521 26.26 -24.89 -13.39
N PHE A 522 25.77 -25.68 -12.43
CA PHE A 522 25.36 -25.23 -11.10
C PHE A 522 26.47 -25.54 -10.08
N ALA A 523 27.08 -24.50 -9.50
CA ALA A 523 28.34 -24.64 -8.77
C ALA A 523 28.23 -25.37 -7.41
N VAL A 524 27.10 -25.22 -6.71
CA VAL A 524 26.91 -25.82 -5.37
C VAL A 524 26.46 -27.27 -5.50
N GLY A 525 25.58 -27.57 -6.44
CA GLY A 525 25.06 -28.91 -6.67
C GLY A 525 25.89 -29.75 -7.66
N GLY A 526 26.77 -29.12 -8.45
CA GLY A 526 27.63 -29.79 -9.42
C GLY A 526 26.89 -30.33 -10.66
N GLN A 527 25.67 -29.87 -10.94
CA GLN A 527 24.86 -30.36 -12.06
C GLN A 527 25.19 -29.64 -13.36
N HIS A 528 25.22 -30.41 -14.46
CA HIS A 528 25.35 -29.91 -15.83
C HIS A 528 24.05 -30.10 -16.59
N ILE A 529 23.57 -29.05 -17.24
CA ILE A 529 22.33 -29.06 -18.00
C ILE A 529 22.59 -28.60 -19.44
N PRO A 530 22.79 -29.54 -20.38
CA PRO A 530 23.03 -29.21 -21.77
C PRO A 530 21.74 -28.83 -22.51
N PHE A 531 21.89 -28.01 -23.55
CA PHE A 531 20.81 -27.84 -24.54
C PHE A 531 20.43 -29.19 -25.14
N GLY A 532 19.13 -29.42 -25.29
CA GLY A 532 18.61 -30.68 -25.81
C GLY A 532 18.31 -31.76 -24.77
N ALA A 533 18.58 -31.52 -23.48
CA ALA A 533 18.18 -32.43 -22.40
C ALA A 533 16.65 -32.58 -22.31
N SER A 534 16.19 -33.70 -21.76
CA SER A 534 14.76 -34.01 -21.60
C SER A 534 14.21 -33.50 -20.25
N PRO A 535 12.89 -33.38 -20.09
CA PRO A 535 12.27 -33.05 -18.81
C PRO A 535 12.66 -34.00 -17.67
N GLN A 536 12.89 -35.28 -17.98
CA GLN A 536 13.26 -36.27 -16.99
C GLN A 536 14.68 -36.04 -16.46
N ASP A 537 15.61 -35.65 -17.34
CA ASP A 537 16.97 -35.27 -16.95
C ASP A 537 16.91 -34.05 -16.01
N ILE A 538 16.11 -33.04 -16.38
CA ILE A 538 15.92 -31.85 -15.54
C ILE A 538 15.34 -32.16 -14.17
N TRP A 539 14.36 -33.06 -14.08
CA TRP A 539 13.80 -33.46 -12.79
C TRP A 539 14.79 -34.23 -11.93
N THR A 540 15.70 -34.96 -12.56
CA THR A 540 16.76 -35.71 -11.86
C THR A 540 17.80 -34.75 -11.29
N GLU A 541 18.19 -33.73 -12.06
CA GLU A 541 19.23 -32.78 -11.67
C GLU A 541 18.72 -31.64 -10.76
N LEU A 542 17.60 -31.00 -11.11
CA LEU A 542 17.08 -29.82 -10.40
C LEU A 542 15.86 -30.08 -9.52
N GLY A 543 15.28 -31.29 -9.61
CA GLY A 543 14.00 -31.60 -8.97
C GLY A 543 12.80 -31.09 -9.75
N ARG A 544 11.63 -31.11 -9.11
CA ARG A 544 10.37 -30.70 -9.74
C ARG A 544 10.31 -29.17 -9.89
N PRO A 545 9.89 -28.63 -11.04
CA PRO A 545 9.70 -27.19 -11.21
C PRO A 545 8.56 -26.67 -10.34
N CYS A 546 8.65 -25.39 -9.99
CA CYS A 546 7.62 -24.69 -9.22
C CYS A 546 6.33 -24.50 -10.04
N GLY A 547 6.46 -24.31 -11.36
CA GLY A 547 5.35 -24.13 -12.29
C GLY A 547 5.62 -24.74 -13.66
N ILE A 548 4.56 -25.12 -14.35
CA ILE A 548 4.61 -25.55 -15.76
C ILE A 548 3.58 -24.74 -16.54
N HIS A 549 4.05 -23.97 -17.53
CA HIS A 549 3.20 -23.09 -18.32
C HIS A 549 3.33 -23.39 -19.82
N GLN A 550 2.20 -23.56 -20.51
CA GLN A 550 2.22 -23.64 -21.97
C GLN A 550 2.50 -22.26 -22.55
N LYS A 551 3.42 -22.20 -23.51
CA LYS A 551 3.67 -20.99 -24.27
C LYS A 551 2.43 -20.67 -25.10
N GLN A 552 1.82 -19.52 -24.87
CA GLN A 552 0.71 -19.06 -25.69
C GLN A 552 1.21 -18.90 -27.14
N VAL A 553 0.56 -19.59 -28.07
CA VAL A 553 0.88 -19.49 -29.49
C VAL A 553 0.34 -18.15 -29.99
N ASP A 554 1.23 -17.35 -30.56
CA ASP A 554 0.89 -16.04 -31.11
C ASP A 554 -0.13 -16.22 -32.24
N GLN A 555 -1.34 -15.69 -32.08
CA GLN A 555 -2.42 -15.84 -33.07
C GLN A 555 -2.13 -15.09 -34.39
N MET A 556 -1.06 -14.27 -34.45
CA MET A 556 -0.63 -13.60 -35.68
C MET A 556 0.09 -14.50 -36.69
N VAL A 557 0.39 -15.76 -36.37
CA VAL A 557 1.01 -16.72 -37.31
C VAL A 557 0.00 -17.29 -38.33
N ILE A 558 -1.30 -17.03 -38.16
CA ILE A 558 -2.38 -17.63 -38.98
C ILE A 558 -2.40 -17.11 -40.43
N HIS A 559 -1.64 -16.05 -40.76
CA HIS A 559 -1.57 -15.49 -42.13
C HIS A 559 -0.32 -15.86 -42.94
N SER A 560 0.62 -16.66 -42.41
CA SER A 560 1.72 -17.20 -43.22
C SER A 560 1.24 -18.43 -43.98
N ALA A 561 0.71 -18.22 -45.19
CA ALA A 561 0.20 -19.28 -46.07
C ALA A 561 1.29 -20.16 -46.73
N LEU A 562 2.48 -20.30 -46.12
CA LEU A 562 3.64 -20.95 -46.73
C LEU A 562 4.35 -22.03 -45.88
N ASP A 563 3.86 -22.41 -44.70
CA ASP A 563 4.47 -23.51 -43.93
C ASP A 563 3.80 -24.87 -44.26
N PRO A 564 4.50 -25.81 -44.93
CA PRO A 564 3.93 -27.08 -45.38
C PRO A 564 3.84 -28.15 -44.28
N ARG A 565 4.05 -27.80 -43.01
CA ARG A 565 4.04 -28.77 -41.91
C ARG A 565 2.60 -29.13 -41.46
N PRO A 566 2.28 -30.42 -41.28
CA PRO A 566 0.92 -30.86 -40.97
C PRO A 566 0.42 -30.30 -39.63
N ARG A 567 -0.85 -29.87 -39.62
CA ARG A 567 -1.61 -29.31 -38.48
C ARG A 567 -1.94 -30.36 -37.39
N THR A 568 -0.94 -31.10 -36.93
CA THR A 568 -1.03 -32.02 -35.78
C THR A 568 -0.07 -31.60 -34.68
N THR A 569 -0.11 -30.34 -34.24
CA THR A 569 0.62 -29.92 -33.02
C THR A 569 -0.22 -30.29 -31.80
N LEU A 570 -0.10 -31.54 -31.35
CA LEU A 570 -0.76 -32.05 -30.14
C LEU A 570 -0.24 -31.41 -28.83
N CYS A 571 0.94 -30.78 -28.84
CA CYS A 571 1.52 -30.09 -27.68
C CYS A 571 2.29 -28.84 -28.14
N GLY A 572 1.96 -27.67 -27.58
CA GLY A 572 2.75 -26.45 -27.77
C GLY A 572 4.02 -26.46 -26.92
N ASP A 573 4.99 -25.61 -27.25
CA ASP A 573 6.16 -25.39 -26.39
C ASP A 573 5.70 -25.03 -24.95
N TYR A 574 6.47 -25.42 -23.95
CA TYR A 574 6.12 -25.18 -22.54
C TYR A 574 7.34 -24.84 -21.70
N PHE A 575 7.12 -24.07 -20.65
CA PHE A 575 8.10 -23.63 -19.69
C PHE A 575 8.05 -24.47 -18.43
N TYR A 576 9.22 -24.81 -17.89
CA TYR A 576 9.42 -25.18 -16.49
C TYR A 576 9.98 -23.96 -15.77
N ASN A 577 9.25 -23.49 -14.76
CA ASN A 577 9.62 -22.31 -13.98
C ASN A 577 10.23 -22.73 -12.65
N TYR A 578 11.47 -22.33 -12.40
CA TYR A 578 12.17 -22.48 -11.14
C TYR A 578 12.30 -21.11 -10.47
N PHE A 579 11.19 -20.61 -9.91
CA PHE A 579 11.13 -19.29 -9.26
C PHE A 579 12.21 -19.12 -8.18
N THR A 580 12.53 -20.19 -7.44
CA THR A 580 13.55 -20.20 -6.39
C THR A 580 14.99 -20.18 -6.89
N ARG A 581 15.21 -20.38 -8.19
CA ARG A 581 16.53 -20.35 -8.85
C ARG A 581 16.65 -19.19 -9.86
N GLY A 582 15.59 -18.42 -10.08
CA GLY A 582 15.57 -17.36 -11.09
C GLY A 582 15.74 -17.89 -12.51
N LEU A 583 15.21 -19.07 -12.81
CA LEU A 583 15.43 -19.78 -14.06
C LEU A 583 14.11 -20.29 -14.65
N ASP A 584 13.92 -20.02 -15.94
CA ASP A 584 12.93 -20.72 -16.75
C ASP A 584 13.58 -21.55 -17.85
N ILE A 585 13.03 -22.74 -18.09
CA ILE A 585 13.51 -23.67 -19.11
C ILE A 585 12.39 -23.89 -20.12
N LEU A 586 12.63 -23.52 -21.38
CA LEU A 586 11.69 -23.72 -22.48
C LEU A 586 11.97 -25.04 -23.19
N PHE A 587 10.95 -25.89 -23.27
CA PHE A 587 10.97 -27.14 -24.01
C PHE A 587 10.23 -27.01 -25.35
N ASP A 588 10.76 -27.69 -26.35
CA ASP A 588 10.06 -27.97 -27.59
C ASP A 588 8.83 -28.85 -27.33
N GLY A 589 7.65 -28.41 -27.75
CA GLY A 589 6.43 -29.20 -27.61
C GLY A 589 6.42 -30.52 -28.42
N GLN A 590 7.25 -30.64 -29.46
CA GLN A 590 7.33 -31.85 -30.29
C GLN A 590 8.43 -32.80 -29.82
N THR A 591 9.63 -32.29 -29.57
CA THR A 591 10.78 -33.12 -29.23
C THR A 591 10.95 -33.30 -27.72
N HIS A 592 10.25 -32.50 -26.90
CA HIS A 592 10.42 -32.44 -25.45
C HIS A 592 11.90 -32.25 -25.07
N LYS A 593 12.61 -31.42 -25.83
CA LYS A 593 14.01 -31.09 -25.59
C LYS A 593 14.16 -29.61 -25.31
N ILE A 594 15.13 -29.27 -24.46
CA ILE A 594 15.38 -27.88 -24.10
C ILE A 594 15.81 -27.08 -25.33
N LYS A 595 15.12 -25.97 -25.55
CA LYS A 595 15.40 -24.98 -26.60
C LYS A 595 16.04 -23.71 -26.05
N LYS A 596 15.57 -23.25 -24.88
CA LYS A 596 16.01 -21.97 -24.29
C LYS A 596 16.08 -22.04 -22.77
N PHE A 597 16.97 -21.24 -22.21
CA PHE A 597 16.99 -20.89 -20.79
C PHE A 597 16.73 -19.40 -20.65
N VAL A 598 15.98 -18.99 -19.63
CA VAL A 598 15.79 -17.58 -19.26
C VAL A 598 16.26 -17.40 -17.83
N LEU A 599 17.24 -16.53 -17.63
CA LEU A 599 17.83 -16.20 -16.34
C LEU A 599 17.32 -14.84 -15.89
N HIS A 600 16.83 -14.75 -14.65
CA HIS A 600 16.19 -13.56 -14.10
C HIS A 600 17.05 -12.90 -13.03
N THR A 601 17.30 -11.59 -13.12
CA THR A 601 18.12 -10.86 -12.13
C THR A 601 17.31 -10.28 -10.96
N ASN A 602 15.98 -10.25 -11.08
CA ASN A 602 15.04 -9.74 -10.08
C ASN A 602 15.34 -8.30 -9.60
N TYR A 603 15.73 -7.40 -10.49
CA TYR A 603 15.87 -5.98 -10.13
C TYR A 603 14.51 -5.30 -9.90
N PRO A 604 14.39 -4.42 -8.89
CA PRO A 604 13.20 -3.59 -8.75
C PRO A 604 13.10 -2.61 -9.93
N GLY A 605 11.87 -2.30 -10.35
CA GLY A 605 11.60 -1.52 -11.57
C GLY A 605 11.45 -2.38 -12.84
N HIS A 606 11.53 -3.71 -12.71
CA HIS A 606 11.13 -4.64 -13.76
C HIS A 606 9.73 -5.22 -13.47
N ALA A 607 8.98 -5.60 -14.52
CA ALA A 607 7.63 -6.14 -14.36
C ALA A 607 7.59 -7.47 -13.57
N ASP A 608 8.64 -8.28 -13.72
CA ASP A 608 8.78 -9.58 -13.02
C ASP A 608 9.47 -9.47 -11.65
N PHE A 609 9.66 -8.25 -11.13
CA PHE A 609 10.20 -8.09 -9.78
C PHE A 609 9.32 -8.81 -8.75
N ASN A 610 9.95 -9.55 -7.84
CA ASN A 610 9.33 -10.42 -6.84
C ASN A 610 8.69 -11.71 -7.38
N SER A 611 8.62 -11.92 -8.70
CA SER A 611 8.17 -13.20 -9.28
C SER A 611 9.24 -14.28 -9.16
N TYR A 612 10.53 -13.88 -9.14
CA TYR A 612 11.68 -14.77 -9.12
C TYR A 612 12.66 -14.37 -8.02
N ILE A 613 13.43 -15.34 -7.51
CA ILE A 613 14.69 -15.05 -6.83
C ILE A 613 15.73 -14.68 -7.88
N LYS A 614 16.67 -13.80 -7.53
CA LYS A 614 17.79 -13.44 -8.40
C LYS A 614 18.66 -14.66 -8.74
N CYS A 615 18.87 -14.91 -10.03
CA CYS A 615 19.83 -15.87 -10.55
C CYS A 615 21.24 -15.26 -10.54
N ASN A 616 22.19 -15.94 -9.89
CA ASN A 616 23.59 -15.50 -9.82
C ASN A 616 24.41 -16.12 -10.96
N PHE A 617 24.19 -15.68 -12.19
CA PHE A 617 24.85 -16.28 -13.35
C PHE A 617 26.24 -15.70 -13.63
N VAL A 618 27.09 -16.48 -14.31
CA VAL A 618 28.37 -16.04 -14.86
C VAL A 618 28.49 -16.54 -16.29
N ILE A 619 28.44 -15.65 -17.26
CA ILE A 619 28.53 -15.99 -18.69
C ILE A 619 29.99 -15.89 -19.14
N HIS A 620 30.53 -17.00 -19.63
CA HIS A 620 31.89 -17.10 -20.15
C HIS A 620 31.89 -16.87 -21.66
N VAL A 621 32.51 -15.78 -22.11
CA VAL A 621 32.56 -15.39 -23.54
C VAL A 621 33.69 -16.12 -24.29
N SER A 622 34.79 -16.44 -23.61
CA SER A 622 35.83 -17.36 -24.08
C SER A 622 35.58 -18.75 -23.49
N GLY A 623 35.42 -19.78 -24.33
CA GLY A 623 34.90 -21.11 -23.96
C GLY A 623 35.74 -21.99 -23.00
N SER A 624 36.51 -21.43 -22.07
CA SER A 624 37.24 -22.13 -21.01
C SER A 624 36.81 -21.66 -19.62
N PHE A 625 36.52 -22.59 -18.70
CA PHE A 625 36.22 -22.33 -17.28
C PHE A 625 37.46 -21.95 -16.45
N ASP A 626 38.43 -21.24 -17.02
CA ASP A 626 39.65 -20.87 -16.29
C ASP A 626 39.38 -19.69 -15.34
N GLU A 627 39.45 -19.97 -14.03
CA GLU A 627 39.21 -19.06 -12.90
C GLU A 627 40.12 -17.81 -12.88
N THR A 628 41.13 -17.72 -13.76
CA THR A 628 42.15 -16.66 -13.72
C THR A 628 41.87 -15.43 -14.60
N ASN A 629 40.79 -15.41 -15.39
CA ASN A 629 40.54 -14.33 -16.37
C ASN A 629 39.16 -13.66 -16.21
N CYS A 630 38.83 -13.15 -15.02
CA CYS A 630 37.57 -12.47 -14.68
C CYS A 630 37.25 -11.20 -15.50
N LYS A 631 38.11 -10.77 -16.43
CA LYS A 631 37.90 -9.52 -17.19
C LYS A 631 36.85 -9.62 -18.30
N ASN A 632 36.47 -10.83 -18.74
CA ASN A 632 35.54 -11.04 -19.87
C ASN A 632 34.27 -11.81 -19.50
N SER A 633 33.90 -11.87 -18.22
CA SER A 633 32.67 -12.55 -17.76
C SER A 633 31.53 -11.56 -17.55
N ILE A 634 30.32 -11.93 -17.99
CA ILE A 634 29.10 -11.13 -17.77
C ILE A 634 28.35 -11.71 -16.57
N THR A 635 27.99 -10.83 -15.63
CA THR A 635 27.30 -11.16 -14.37
C THR A 635 26.02 -10.34 -14.22
N PRO A 636 25.12 -10.65 -13.27
CA PRO A 636 23.95 -9.82 -12.99
C PRO A 636 24.26 -8.37 -12.63
N SER A 637 25.47 -8.07 -12.13
CA SER A 637 25.94 -6.71 -11.80
C SER A 637 26.52 -5.94 -12.98
N THR A 638 26.84 -6.62 -14.09
CA THR A 638 27.48 -5.99 -15.25
C THR A 638 26.51 -5.02 -15.91
N LYS A 639 26.94 -3.76 -16.12
CA LYS A 639 26.11 -2.77 -16.82
C LYS A 639 26.11 -3.03 -18.31
N TRP A 640 25.06 -2.56 -18.98
CA TRP A 640 24.92 -2.72 -20.42
C TRP A 640 26.07 -2.12 -21.24
N GLU A 641 26.66 -1.02 -20.77
CA GLU A 641 27.82 -0.41 -21.40
C GLU A 641 29.02 -1.37 -21.42
N ASP A 642 29.32 -2.00 -20.29
CA ASP A 642 30.39 -2.98 -20.16
C ASP A 642 30.12 -4.23 -21.01
N VAL A 643 28.85 -4.68 -21.11
CA VAL A 643 28.48 -5.80 -21.99
C VAL A 643 28.80 -5.49 -23.46
N LYS A 644 28.53 -4.26 -23.92
CA LYS A 644 28.88 -3.84 -25.29
C LYS A 644 30.38 -3.78 -25.52
N GLU A 645 31.17 -3.45 -24.49
CA GLU A 645 32.63 -3.51 -24.59
C GLU A 645 33.14 -4.96 -24.71
N ILE A 646 32.50 -5.90 -24.01
CA ILE A 646 32.88 -7.32 -24.01
C ILE A 646 32.45 -8.04 -25.32
N LEU A 647 31.20 -7.84 -25.77
CA LEU A 647 30.61 -8.57 -26.90
C LEU A 647 30.63 -7.80 -28.23
N GLY A 648 30.97 -6.51 -28.21
CA GLY A 648 30.82 -5.60 -29.33
C GLY A 648 29.38 -5.08 -29.49
N ASP A 649 29.19 -4.06 -30.35
CA ASP A 649 27.88 -3.47 -30.63
C ASP A 649 27.05 -4.37 -31.57
N CYS A 650 25.83 -4.72 -31.16
CA CYS A 650 24.91 -5.54 -31.96
C CYS A 650 23.86 -4.72 -32.74
N GLY A 651 23.91 -3.38 -32.68
CA GLY A 651 22.99 -2.49 -33.39
C GLY A 651 21.70 -2.15 -32.63
N ARG A 652 20.59 -1.90 -33.36
CA ARG A 652 19.34 -1.38 -32.77
C ARG A 652 18.61 -2.44 -31.92
N ALA A 653 18.27 -2.06 -30.69
CA ALA A 653 17.48 -2.89 -29.78
C ALA A 653 16.02 -3.03 -30.25
N ALA A 654 15.42 -4.19 -29.99
CA ALA A 654 13.97 -4.33 -30.03
C ALA A 654 13.37 -3.73 -28.74
N ILE A 655 12.28 -2.96 -28.86
CA ILE A 655 11.59 -2.41 -27.69
C ILE A 655 10.56 -3.44 -27.22
N GLN A 656 10.71 -3.89 -25.98
CA GLN A 656 9.79 -4.83 -25.36
C GLN A 656 8.84 -4.06 -24.43
N THR A 657 7.55 -4.14 -24.74
CA THR A 657 6.46 -3.52 -23.95
C THR A 657 5.61 -4.55 -23.21
N GLN A 658 6.02 -5.82 -23.20
CA GLN A 658 5.24 -6.89 -22.55
C GLN A 658 5.13 -6.64 -21.04
N GLY A 659 3.88 -6.73 -20.54
CA GLY A 659 3.55 -6.56 -19.13
C GLY A 659 2.21 -5.85 -18.90
N SER A 660 1.12 -6.26 -19.56
CA SER A 660 -0.19 -5.61 -19.45
C SER A 660 -0.20 -4.15 -19.94
N THR A 661 -1.35 -3.63 -20.37
CA THR A 661 -1.56 -2.19 -20.60
C THR A 661 -1.37 -1.34 -19.34
N ASN A 662 -1.01 -1.97 -18.21
CA ASN A 662 -0.84 -1.37 -16.89
C ASN A 662 0.61 -1.49 -16.31
N ASN A 663 1.66 -1.85 -17.07
CA ASN A 663 3.04 -1.86 -16.52
C ASN A 663 3.44 -0.45 -16.04
N PRO A 664 3.65 -0.22 -14.73
CA PRO A 664 3.99 1.09 -14.21
C PRO A 664 5.45 1.50 -14.49
N PHE A 665 6.31 0.57 -14.90
CA PHE A 665 7.76 0.79 -15.06
C PHE A 665 8.17 1.12 -16.51
N GLY A 666 7.28 0.93 -17.48
CA GLY A 666 7.52 1.19 -18.90
C GLY A 666 8.24 0.06 -19.63
N SER A 667 8.77 0.36 -20.82
CA SER A 667 9.40 -0.62 -21.71
C SER A 667 10.86 -0.93 -21.37
N THR A 668 11.28 -2.15 -21.69
CA THR A 668 12.67 -2.63 -21.69
C THR A 668 13.21 -2.73 -23.12
N PHE A 669 14.53 -2.90 -23.26
CA PHE A 669 15.23 -3.02 -24.53
C PHE A 669 15.85 -4.41 -24.67
N VAL A 670 15.60 -5.10 -25.78
CA VAL A 670 16.13 -6.44 -26.04
C VAL A 670 17.20 -6.38 -27.12
N TYR A 671 18.36 -6.93 -26.80
CA TYR A 671 19.55 -6.97 -27.65
C TYR A 671 19.95 -8.42 -27.91
N GLY A 672 20.08 -8.81 -29.18
CA GLY A 672 20.40 -10.18 -29.58
C GLY A 672 21.84 -10.33 -30.06
N TYR A 673 22.52 -11.36 -29.56
CA TYR A 673 23.82 -11.85 -30.01
C TYR A 673 23.72 -13.32 -30.43
N GLN A 674 24.83 -13.89 -30.90
CA GLN A 674 24.90 -15.31 -31.19
C GLN A 674 24.66 -16.12 -29.89
N ASN A 675 23.62 -16.96 -29.90
CA ASN A 675 23.22 -17.85 -28.80
C ASN A 675 22.75 -17.17 -27.48
N VAL A 676 22.62 -15.84 -27.43
CA VAL A 676 22.14 -15.11 -26.25
C VAL A 676 21.40 -13.84 -26.61
N ALA A 677 20.37 -13.48 -25.84
CA ALA A 677 19.72 -12.19 -25.89
C ALA A 677 19.61 -11.60 -24.47
N PHE A 678 19.82 -10.29 -24.36
CA PHE A 678 19.77 -9.54 -23.11
C PHE A 678 18.57 -8.60 -23.14
N GLU A 679 17.73 -8.68 -22.11
CA GLU A 679 16.72 -7.67 -21.82
C GLU A 679 17.29 -6.67 -20.80
N VAL A 680 17.25 -5.40 -21.15
CA VAL A 680 17.93 -4.32 -20.45
C VAL A 680 16.92 -3.26 -20.05
N MET A 681 16.97 -2.85 -18.79
CA MET A 681 16.16 -1.77 -18.24
C MET A 681 16.68 -0.40 -18.70
N LYS A 682 15.88 0.65 -18.55
CA LYS A 682 16.25 2.02 -18.93
C LYS A 682 17.49 2.56 -18.21
N ASN A 683 17.75 2.07 -17.00
CA ASN A 683 18.93 2.40 -16.20
C ASN A 683 20.20 1.61 -16.60
N GLY A 684 20.13 0.77 -17.65
CA GLY A 684 21.27 0.01 -18.17
C GLY A 684 21.56 -1.29 -17.43
N TYR A 685 20.73 -1.71 -16.47
CA TYR A 685 20.87 -3.01 -15.82
C TYR A 685 20.16 -4.12 -16.61
N ILE A 686 20.74 -5.31 -16.58
CA ILE A 686 20.19 -6.50 -17.25
C ILE A 686 19.03 -7.05 -16.40
N ALA A 687 17.82 -7.09 -16.95
CA ALA A 687 16.65 -7.68 -16.30
C ALA A 687 16.60 -9.20 -16.51
N THR A 688 16.75 -9.64 -17.77
CA THR A 688 16.71 -11.06 -18.11
C THR A 688 17.77 -11.40 -19.16
N VAL A 689 18.26 -12.63 -19.12
CA VAL A 689 19.17 -13.21 -20.13
C VAL A 689 18.50 -14.43 -20.73
N THR A 690 18.23 -14.41 -22.02
CA THR A 690 17.69 -15.55 -22.76
C THR A 690 18.80 -16.24 -23.54
N LEU A 691 19.11 -17.47 -23.16
CA LEU A 691 20.10 -18.32 -23.82
C LEU A 691 19.38 -19.27 -24.78
N PHE A 692 19.95 -19.47 -25.96
CA PHE A 692 19.40 -20.37 -26.96
C PHE A 692 20.50 -20.98 -27.82
N LYS A 693 20.21 -22.12 -28.44
CA LYS A 693 21.12 -22.76 -29.40
C LYS A 693 20.63 -22.47 -30.82
N SER A 694 21.46 -21.79 -31.61
CA SER A 694 21.16 -21.40 -33.00
C SER A 694 21.15 -22.58 -33.96
#